data_AF-A0A7W2KEU0-F1
#
_entry.id   AF-A0A7W2KEU0-F1
#
_cell.length_a   1.000
_cell.length_b   1.000
_cell.length_c   1.000
_cell.angle_alpha   90.00
_cell.angle_beta   90.00
_cell.angle_gamma   90.00
#
_symmetry.space_group_name_H-M   'P 1'
#
loop_
_entity.id
_entity.type
_entity.pdbx_description
1 polymer ?
#
loop_
_entity_poly.entity_id
_entity_poly.type
_entity_poly.pdbx_seq_one_letter_code
_entity_poly.pdbx_strand_id
1 'polypeptide(L)'
;MKFLLASAFMIIGLANASGLQASSEPRQLLARSVSAAAPLALSAEDRQWLQQHRQLVLGSSRPDYPPFEINVSPRDYEGLSADYAGLIGEQLGIGIEVRRFASRHEAITALHEGRIDLLGSSNAFEAADAHLSLSSPYADDLPVVVTREGRSLKGTPDLAGLRLAMVDHYLPANTVRSLYPKAQLSLYRSTLAGLAAVELGEADAYLGDAISTDFMIGKSFQGTLKIDHFSPAAPEAFAFALSSDNLHLRQLVDKALARISESERLNILRRWSGGNTSLLLQRHLTALSAEEETWIAEHPVVNVLINTSLAPLTFNDAQDNANGITLDLLKQIGLRTGLQFKTVESTSAYHMVERLNQGDALMIGALGYGADRARQLRYTRPYLVSPRVLVTRSDTTAPAPLKALDGQRIAVVKGSPQRALLQQRYPQARLVEVDNPLGLMETVANGRADVALSNHINAAYYISHVFKDRLRIASVLDEDPALAAFAVAADQPQLQAILDKALLSIPPEELAQLINRWRTSSLVSDSPWRDYRTLALQVLVLSALLLAGVVFWNSYLRKLINQRTEAQHALQDQLALSRGLLEQLRQAKDDAEQASQTKSTFLATMSHEIRTPMNAVIGLLELALEDCRSGRSDIHTLQTAHDSALGLLELIGDILDISRIESGHITLQPVPTDLRELVRATLRVFEGNARAKGLHLHGELPAEPAWVLADPLRLKQILSNLISNAIKFTDRGEVQTNLFLPVIAGHDMLPVELDVRDTGIGISPADQARLFNAFVQADGPRARQGAGLGLVISRTLAELMGGTLKLQSVEGVGTRVQVNLQLPTCAPPAAVPEDPAQLENSDGPLNVLIVDDYPANLLLLERQLHTLGHQVSLAQNGEVAWCRWQAARFDVVITDCSMPVMDGHELTRRIRQFEAERSLPRCRILGITANAQAEERTRCLASGMDVCLFKPIGLRTLKAHLPQARPPAPTARAGGLNLDELRHLTQDDAQLTRHLLEQLSISVGEDLAALHALAADAPEEALRALAHRIKGGAKMIRVRTVVQDCEAIEAAQAQGSPTDEPRARLQASLQALLDDMRAALNAIAASN
;
A
#
# COMPACT_ATOMS: atom_id res chain seq x y z
N MET A 1 -41.32 35.54 -44.08
CA MET A 1 -40.17 36.09 -43.32
C MET A 1 -40.48 36.42 -41.85
N LYS A 2 -41.67 36.97 -41.51
CA LYS A 2 -42.05 37.25 -40.10
C LYS A 2 -42.34 36.02 -39.24
N PHE A 3 -42.77 34.90 -39.82
CA PHE A 3 -43.04 33.64 -39.09
C PHE A 3 -41.79 32.83 -38.74
N LEU A 4 -40.69 33.00 -39.48
CA LEU A 4 -39.42 32.30 -39.21
C LEU A 4 -38.57 32.99 -38.13
N LEU A 5 -38.75 34.30 -37.94
CA LEU A 5 -38.10 35.07 -36.87
C LEU A 5 -38.78 34.89 -35.50
N ALA A 6 -40.09 34.64 -35.48
CA ALA A 6 -40.83 34.39 -34.25
C ALA A 6 -40.52 33.00 -33.63
N SER A 7 -40.33 31.98 -34.47
CA SER A 7 -39.97 30.63 -34.02
C SER A 7 -38.50 30.53 -33.58
N ALA A 8 -37.59 31.31 -34.19
CA ALA A 8 -36.20 31.39 -33.73
C ALA A 8 -36.07 32.05 -32.34
N PHE A 9 -36.87 33.08 -32.05
CA PHE A 9 -36.90 33.70 -30.71
C PHE A 9 -37.53 32.81 -29.64
N MET A 10 -38.51 31.99 -30.00
CA MET A 10 -39.13 31.03 -29.06
C MET A 10 -38.18 29.87 -28.71
N ILE A 11 -37.37 29.41 -29.66
CA ILE A 11 -36.39 28.33 -29.45
C ILE A 11 -35.16 28.81 -28.66
N ILE A 12 -34.72 30.05 -28.87
CA ILE A 12 -33.63 30.66 -28.07
C ILE A 12 -34.12 30.98 -26.63
N GLY A 13 -35.40 31.32 -26.46
CA GLY A 13 -36.01 31.51 -25.14
C GLY A 13 -36.19 30.19 -24.35
N LEU A 14 -36.43 29.07 -25.03
CA LEU A 14 -36.57 27.75 -24.40
C LEU A 14 -35.23 27.06 -24.15
N ALA A 15 -34.21 27.27 -24.99
CA ALA A 15 -32.87 26.72 -24.78
C ALA A 15 -32.10 27.43 -23.64
N ASN A 16 -32.38 28.71 -23.38
CA ASN A 16 -31.81 29.42 -22.23
C ASN A 16 -32.50 29.11 -20.89
N ALA A 17 -33.67 28.48 -20.90
CA ALA A 17 -34.34 28.02 -19.67
C ALA A 17 -33.75 26.70 -19.14
N SER A 18 -33.18 25.86 -20.01
CA SER A 18 -32.59 24.57 -19.64
C SER A 18 -31.16 24.69 -19.07
N GLY A 19 -30.46 25.80 -19.34
CA GLY A 19 -29.11 26.06 -18.82
C GLY A 19 -29.05 26.58 -17.38
N LEU A 20 -30.19 26.93 -16.77
CA LEU A 20 -30.27 27.48 -15.41
C LEU A 20 -30.74 26.45 -14.36
N GLN A 21 -31.02 25.20 -14.76
CA GLN A 21 -31.52 24.15 -13.85
C GLN A 21 -30.45 23.21 -13.29
N ALA A 22 -29.16 23.37 -13.64
CA ALA A 22 -28.08 22.45 -13.24
C ALA A 22 -27.14 23.03 -12.16
N SER A 23 -27.65 23.75 -11.15
CA SER A 23 -26.77 24.41 -10.16
C SER A 23 -26.65 23.71 -8.79
N SER A 24 -27.32 22.56 -8.58
CA SER A 24 -27.27 21.88 -7.28
C SER A 24 -27.34 20.36 -7.41
N GLU A 25 -26.49 19.65 -6.67
CA GLU A 25 -26.43 18.20 -6.62
C GLU A 25 -27.29 17.66 -5.46
N PRO A 26 -28.26 16.75 -5.70
CA PRO A 26 -29.06 16.17 -4.63
C PRO A 26 -28.19 15.27 -3.73
N ARG A 27 -28.49 15.29 -2.43
CA ARG A 27 -27.84 14.48 -1.41
C ARG A 27 -28.87 13.80 -0.51
N GLN A 28 -28.57 12.59 -0.09
CA GLN A 28 -29.33 11.83 0.88
C GLN A 28 -28.88 12.22 2.29
N LEU A 29 -29.82 12.70 3.09
CA LEU A 29 -29.59 13.00 4.51
C LEU A 29 -29.37 11.70 5.29
N LEU A 30 -28.19 11.55 5.88
CA LEU A 30 -27.87 10.45 6.79
C LEU A 30 -27.79 10.94 8.23
N ALA A 31 -28.95 11.16 8.84
CA ALA A 31 -29.04 11.47 10.27
C ALA A 31 -28.84 10.21 11.12
N ARG A 32 -27.89 10.25 12.05
CA ARG A 32 -27.54 9.15 12.95
C ARG A 32 -28.20 9.27 14.33
N SER A 33 -28.84 10.41 14.60
CA SER A 33 -29.60 10.66 15.82
C SER A 33 -31.09 10.44 15.60
N VAL A 34 -31.74 9.83 16.58
CA VAL A 34 -33.19 9.69 16.68
C VAL A 34 -33.62 10.33 17.99
N SER A 35 -34.69 11.11 17.99
CA SER A 35 -35.14 11.77 19.21
C SER A 35 -35.73 10.76 20.19
N ALA A 36 -35.44 10.92 21.47
CA ALA A 36 -36.14 10.18 22.52
C ALA A 36 -37.53 10.78 22.81
N ALA A 37 -37.80 12.01 22.34
CA ALA A 37 -39.07 12.70 22.55
C ALA A 37 -40.07 12.37 21.44
N ALA A 38 -41.35 12.22 21.82
CA ALA A 38 -42.43 12.11 20.85
C ALA A 38 -42.46 13.33 19.90
N PRO A 39 -42.89 13.17 18.63
CA PRO A 39 -43.00 14.27 17.68
C PRO A 39 -43.83 15.45 18.21
N LEU A 40 -43.52 16.65 17.73
CA LEU A 40 -44.13 17.88 18.21
C LEU A 40 -45.65 17.87 17.98
N ALA A 41 -46.42 18.23 19.01
CA ALA A 41 -47.86 18.43 18.87
C ALA A 41 -48.12 19.76 18.14
N LEU A 42 -48.15 19.69 16.81
CA LEU A 42 -48.36 20.85 15.93
C LEU A 42 -49.81 21.35 15.95
N SER A 43 -50.01 22.67 15.83
CA SER A 43 -51.35 23.25 15.68
C SER A 43 -51.98 22.83 14.34
N ALA A 44 -53.29 23.02 14.18
CA ALA A 44 -53.97 22.68 12.93
C ALA A 44 -53.43 23.52 11.75
N GLU A 45 -53.11 24.79 12.01
CA GLU A 45 -52.50 25.71 11.05
C GLU A 45 -51.10 25.26 10.64
N ASP A 46 -50.23 24.95 11.61
CA ASP A 46 -48.86 24.48 11.36
C ASP A 46 -48.86 23.16 10.56
N ARG A 47 -49.77 22.24 10.87
CA ARG A 47 -49.90 20.97 10.12
C ARG A 47 -50.35 21.19 8.69
N GLN A 48 -51.33 22.08 8.48
CA GLN A 48 -51.80 22.40 7.13
C GLN A 48 -50.69 23.07 6.32
N TRP A 49 -49.91 23.97 6.94
CA TRP A 49 -48.76 24.61 6.32
C TRP A 49 -47.69 23.60 5.90
N LEU A 50 -47.31 22.67 6.80
CA LEU A 50 -46.31 21.63 6.50
C LEU A 50 -46.80 20.65 5.41
N GLN A 51 -48.09 20.29 5.41
CA GLN A 51 -48.67 19.44 4.35
C GLN A 51 -48.64 20.11 2.97
N GLN A 52 -48.77 21.44 2.91
CA GLN A 52 -48.63 22.19 1.65
C GLN A 52 -47.19 22.20 1.12
N HIS A 53 -46.20 22.27 2.02
CA HIS A 53 -44.78 22.32 1.65
C HIS A 53 -44.20 20.95 1.26
N ARG A 54 -44.82 19.83 1.69
CA ARG A 54 -44.46 18.42 1.42
C ARG A 54 -43.10 17.95 1.93
N GLN A 55 -42.05 18.73 1.72
CA GLN A 55 -40.68 18.49 2.14
C GLN A 55 -39.96 19.82 2.38
N LEU A 56 -38.94 19.81 3.24
CA LEU A 56 -38.04 20.95 3.42
C LEU A 56 -36.74 20.69 2.66
N VAL A 57 -36.19 21.71 2.02
CA VAL A 57 -34.95 21.62 1.27
C VAL A 57 -33.82 22.29 2.06
N LEU A 58 -32.85 21.49 2.49
CA LEU A 58 -31.62 21.93 3.16
C LEU A 58 -30.50 22.15 2.14
N GLY A 59 -29.92 23.34 2.12
CA GLY A 59 -28.72 23.66 1.36
C GLY A 59 -27.44 23.25 2.08
N SER A 60 -26.46 22.81 1.29
CA SER A 60 -25.04 22.68 1.67
C SER A 60 -24.15 23.22 0.55
N SER A 61 -22.85 23.44 0.80
CA SER A 61 -21.95 24.05 -0.20
C SER A 61 -20.59 23.36 -0.30
N ARG A 62 -19.88 23.60 -1.42
CA ARG A 62 -18.45 23.30 -1.54
C ARG A 62 -17.58 24.51 -1.16
N PRO A 63 -16.39 24.31 -0.57
CA PRO A 63 -15.94 23.05 0.05
C PRO A 63 -16.75 22.71 1.30
N ASP A 64 -16.68 21.46 1.73
CA ASP A 64 -17.39 20.99 2.94
C ASP A 64 -16.87 21.70 4.20
N TYR A 65 -17.74 21.81 5.22
CA TYR A 65 -17.44 22.39 6.52
C TYR A 65 -17.45 21.32 7.63
N PRO A 66 -16.47 20.41 7.68
CA PRO A 66 -16.46 19.33 8.65
C PRO A 66 -16.16 19.82 10.08
N PRO A 67 -16.82 19.27 11.12
CA PRO A 67 -17.72 18.12 11.08
C PRO A 67 -19.20 18.48 10.90
N PHE A 68 -19.56 19.74 10.61
CA PHE A 68 -20.95 20.16 10.42
C PHE A 68 -21.56 19.60 9.14
N GLU A 69 -20.83 19.71 8.04
CA GLU A 69 -21.21 19.20 6.71
C GLU A 69 -20.11 18.31 6.17
N ILE A 70 -20.47 17.07 5.84
CA ILE A 70 -19.55 16.07 5.32
C ILE A 70 -20.25 15.38 4.14
N ASN A 71 -19.64 15.47 2.95
CA ASN A 71 -20.13 14.83 1.72
C ASN A 71 -19.08 13.86 1.16
N VAL A 72 -18.71 12.82 1.93
CA VAL A 72 -17.65 11.85 1.55
C VAL A 72 -18.01 11.06 0.29
N SER A 73 -19.27 10.68 0.17
CA SER A 73 -19.82 9.93 -0.96
C SER A 73 -20.55 10.90 -1.92
N PRO A 74 -20.64 10.60 -3.22
CA PRO A 74 -21.42 11.39 -4.18
C PRO A 74 -22.90 11.53 -3.83
N ARG A 75 -23.43 10.66 -2.96
CA ARG A 75 -24.85 10.65 -2.58
C ARG A 75 -25.10 11.10 -1.16
N ASP A 76 -24.14 10.94 -0.25
CA ASP A 76 -24.44 11.06 1.18
C ASP A 76 -24.13 12.45 1.71
N TYR A 77 -24.98 12.93 2.62
CA TYR A 77 -24.77 14.11 3.46
C TYR A 77 -24.89 13.73 4.93
N GLU A 78 -23.77 13.86 5.64
CA GLU A 78 -23.66 13.55 7.06
C GLU A 78 -22.94 14.69 7.81
N GLY A 79 -22.88 14.60 9.14
CA GLY A 79 -22.26 15.60 10.00
C GLY A 79 -23.18 16.09 11.10
N LEU A 80 -22.71 17.06 11.86
CA LEU A 80 -23.43 17.63 12.99
C LEU A 80 -24.71 18.35 12.54
N SER A 81 -24.66 19.13 11.45
CA SER A 81 -25.85 19.79 10.90
C SER A 81 -26.84 18.78 10.28
N ALA A 82 -26.35 17.66 9.75
CA ALA A 82 -27.19 16.57 9.27
C ALA A 82 -27.98 15.89 10.40
N ASP A 83 -27.34 15.65 11.55
CA ASP A 83 -28.01 15.07 12.72
C ASP A 83 -29.12 15.99 13.25
N TYR A 84 -28.87 17.30 13.35
CA TYR A 84 -29.90 18.26 13.75
C TYR A 84 -31.02 18.40 12.71
N ALA A 85 -30.68 18.40 11.41
CA ALA A 85 -31.69 18.41 10.36
C ALA A 85 -32.60 17.18 10.49
N GLY A 86 -32.05 15.97 10.65
CA GLY A 86 -32.84 14.76 10.86
C GLY A 86 -33.80 14.87 12.04
N LEU A 87 -33.33 15.40 13.18
CA LEU A 87 -34.19 15.64 14.35
C LEU A 87 -35.28 16.68 14.09
N ILE A 88 -35.00 17.74 13.32
CA ILE A 88 -36.02 18.72 12.92
C ILE A 88 -37.09 18.03 12.05
N GLY A 89 -36.68 17.24 11.06
CA GLY A 89 -37.60 16.50 10.19
C GLY A 89 -38.47 15.51 10.97
N GLU A 90 -37.89 14.80 11.93
CA GLU A 90 -38.59 13.89 12.84
C GLU A 90 -39.60 14.64 13.74
N GLN A 91 -39.18 15.74 14.37
CA GLN A 91 -40.03 16.50 15.29
C GLN A 91 -41.19 17.20 14.57
N LEU A 92 -41.00 17.64 13.32
CA LEU A 92 -42.03 18.30 12.51
C LEU A 92 -42.84 17.31 11.67
N GLY A 93 -42.41 16.06 11.52
CA GLY A 93 -43.07 15.05 10.70
C GLY A 93 -43.00 15.35 9.19
N ILE A 94 -41.92 15.98 8.72
CA ILE A 94 -41.71 16.38 7.33
C ILE A 94 -40.36 15.85 6.82
N GLY A 95 -40.32 15.39 5.56
CA GLY A 95 -39.09 14.91 4.93
C GLY A 95 -38.12 16.07 4.64
N ILE A 96 -36.82 15.80 4.70
CA ILE A 96 -35.77 16.77 4.37
C ILE A 96 -34.98 16.28 3.16
N GLU A 97 -34.99 17.07 2.09
CA GLU A 97 -34.15 16.89 0.91
C GLU A 97 -32.88 17.75 1.09
N VAL A 98 -31.71 17.25 0.70
CA VAL A 98 -30.47 18.02 0.76
C VAL A 98 -29.99 18.36 -0.65
N ARG A 99 -29.59 19.61 -0.86
CA ARG A 99 -29.03 20.11 -2.13
C ARG A 99 -27.69 20.77 -1.90
N ARG A 100 -26.67 20.29 -2.61
CA ARG A 100 -25.30 20.80 -2.53
C ARG A 100 -24.99 21.76 -3.68
N PHE A 101 -24.53 22.96 -3.35
CA PHE A 101 -24.16 24.03 -4.29
C PHE A 101 -22.64 24.12 -4.48
N ALA A 102 -22.18 24.77 -5.56
CA ALA A 102 -20.76 24.85 -5.89
C ALA A 102 -19.98 25.82 -4.98
N SER A 103 -20.66 26.76 -4.32
CA SER A 103 -20.07 27.68 -3.35
C SER A 103 -21.08 28.10 -2.27
N ARG A 104 -20.57 28.62 -1.15
CA ARG A 104 -21.42 29.16 -0.07
C ARG A 104 -22.28 30.34 -0.54
N HIS A 105 -21.73 31.21 -1.39
CA HIS A 105 -22.45 32.35 -1.97
C HIS A 105 -23.63 31.91 -2.87
N GLU A 106 -23.46 30.83 -3.64
CA GLU A 106 -24.55 30.26 -4.44
C GLU A 106 -25.66 29.66 -3.56
N ALA A 107 -25.29 29.03 -2.44
CA ALA A 107 -26.26 28.51 -1.48
C ALA A 107 -27.08 29.64 -0.82
N ILE A 108 -26.43 30.74 -0.43
CA ILE A 108 -27.10 31.94 0.09
C ILE A 108 -28.03 32.55 -0.97
N THR A 109 -27.58 32.63 -2.23
CA THR A 109 -28.41 33.12 -3.34
C THR A 109 -29.64 32.22 -3.55
N ALA A 110 -29.46 30.91 -3.48
CA ALA A 110 -30.56 29.95 -3.57
C ALA A 110 -31.55 30.09 -2.40
N LEU A 111 -31.08 30.47 -1.20
CA LEU A 111 -31.95 30.74 -0.04
C LEU A 111 -32.76 32.03 -0.24
N HIS A 112 -32.15 33.09 -0.77
CA HIS A 112 -32.86 34.33 -1.12
C HIS A 112 -33.93 34.12 -2.19
N GLU A 113 -33.64 33.27 -3.18
CA GLU A 113 -34.57 32.94 -4.26
C GLU A 113 -35.66 31.92 -3.86
N GLY A 114 -35.61 31.41 -2.62
CA GLY A 114 -36.54 30.37 -2.14
C GLY A 114 -36.37 29.02 -2.82
N ARG A 115 -35.20 28.73 -3.41
CA ARG A 115 -34.85 27.41 -3.97
C ARG A 115 -34.46 26.40 -2.91
N ILE A 116 -34.07 26.87 -1.73
CA ILE A 116 -33.87 26.09 -0.51
C ILE A 116 -34.56 26.79 0.66
N ASP A 117 -34.95 26.01 1.67
CA ASP A 117 -35.68 26.49 2.85
C ASP A 117 -34.76 26.78 4.04
N LEU A 118 -33.71 25.96 4.20
CA LEU A 118 -32.73 26.07 5.28
C LEU A 118 -31.31 26.00 4.73
N LEU A 119 -30.38 26.70 5.37
CA LEU A 119 -28.95 26.54 5.15
C LEU A 119 -28.25 26.14 6.46
N GLY A 120 -27.55 25.00 6.42
CA GLY A 120 -26.82 24.46 7.57
C GLY A 120 -25.54 25.25 7.87
N SER A 121 -24.96 25.01 9.05
CA SER A 121 -23.63 25.51 9.45
C SER A 121 -23.51 27.03 9.38
N SER A 122 -24.62 27.74 9.57
CA SER A 122 -24.66 29.20 9.45
C SER A 122 -24.18 29.84 10.75
N ASN A 123 -23.34 30.86 10.64
CA ASN A 123 -22.65 31.51 11.75
C ASN A 123 -22.72 33.05 11.60
N ALA A 124 -21.77 33.76 12.23
CA ALA A 124 -21.54 35.20 12.10
C ALA A 124 -21.63 35.74 10.68
N PHE A 125 -21.15 34.95 9.70
CA PHE A 125 -21.07 35.33 8.31
C PHE A 125 -22.47 35.50 7.69
N GLU A 126 -23.36 34.52 7.86
CA GLU A 126 -24.75 34.65 7.41
C GLU A 126 -25.57 35.59 8.29
N ALA A 127 -25.24 35.71 9.58
CA ALA A 127 -25.90 36.67 10.47
C ALA A 127 -25.73 38.14 10.02
N ALA A 128 -24.67 38.42 9.26
CA ALA A 128 -24.39 39.75 8.71
C ALA A 128 -25.27 40.09 7.49
N ASP A 129 -25.96 39.12 6.88
CA ASP A 129 -26.88 39.35 5.77
C ASP A 129 -28.25 39.80 6.29
N ALA A 130 -28.69 40.99 5.89
CA ALA A 130 -29.96 41.58 6.34
C ALA A 130 -31.21 40.84 5.85
N HIS A 131 -31.10 40.01 4.80
CA HIS A 131 -32.20 39.25 4.23
C HIS A 131 -32.35 37.85 4.85
N LEU A 132 -31.40 37.44 5.70
CA LEU A 132 -31.42 36.16 6.38
C LEU A 132 -31.79 36.32 7.85
N SER A 133 -32.34 35.25 8.41
CA SER A 133 -32.60 35.15 9.84
C SER A 133 -32.16 33.79 10.36
N LEU A 134 -31.48 33.78 11.50
CA LEU A 134 -30.97 32.55 12.10
C LEU A 134 -31.99 31.94 13.05
N SER A 135 -32.05 30.60 13.06
CA SER A 135 -32.75 29.84 14.08
C SER A 135 -32.09 29.99 15.46
N SER A 136 -32.70 29.39 16.46
CA SER A 136 -32.08 29.09 17.75
C SER A 136 -30.81 28.26 17.51
N PRO A 137 -29.73 28.52 18.27
CA PRO A 137 -28.46 27.85 18.06
C PRO A 137 -28.54 26.36 18.41
N TYR A 138 -27.87 25.55 17.60
CA TYR A 138 -27.73 24.11 17.86
C TYR A 138 -26.32 23.72 18.31
N ALA A 139 -25.31 24.56 18.06
CA ALA A 139 -23.96 24.38 18.58
C ALA A 139 -23.31 25.73 18.88
N ASP A 140 -22.45 25.77 19.89
CA ASP A 140 -21.73 26.98 20.28
C ASP A 140 -20.49 27.18 19.41
N ASP A 141 -20.20 28.42 19.03
CA ASP A 141 -19.00 28.80 18.28
C ASP A 141 -18.03 29.53 19.21
N LEU A 142 -16.97 28.83 19.59
CA LEU A 142 -15.88 29.36 20.40
C LEU A 142 -14.66 29.56 19.49
N PRO A 143 -14.32 30.81 19.12
CA PRO A 143 -13.20 31.06 18.24
C PRO A 143 -11.87 30.76 18.94
N VAL A 144 -11.00 30.00 18.29
CA VAL A 144 -9.71 29.53 18.82
C VAL A 144 -8.56 29.89 17.90
N VAL A 145 -7.39 30.11 18.51
CA VAL A 145 -6.12 30.32 17.80
C VAL A 145 -5.30 29.04 17.84
N VAL A 146 -4.88 28.59 16.66
CA VAL A 146 -4.09 27.36 16.45
C VAL A 146 -2.69 27.70 16.02
N THR A 147 -1.70 26.96 16.52
CA THR A 147 -0.30 27.07 16.09
C THR A 147 0.38 25.69 16.05
N ARG A 148 1.63 25.64 15.56
CA ARG A 148 2.43 24.41 15.50
C ARG A 148 2.77 23.90 16.90
N GLU A 149 2.86 22.58 17.05
CA GLU A 149 3.31 21.92 18.27
C GLU A 149 4.70 22.45 18.68
N GLY A 150 4.87 22.76 19.97
CA GLY A 150 6.10 23.37 20.49
C GLY A 150 6.21 24.90 20.40
N ARG A 151 5.35 25.60 19.64
CA ARG A 151 5.23 27.07 19.68
C ARG A 151 4.12 27.48 20.65
N SER A 152 4.25 28.64 21.30
CA SER A 152 3.20 29.22 22.16
C SER A 152 2.99 30.67 21.78
N LEU A 153 1.75 31.08 21.55
CA LEU A 153 1.39 32.44 21.14
C LEU A 153 0.70 33.22 22.26
N LYS A 154 0.52 32.63 23.45
CA LYS A 154 -0.04 33.28 24.64
C LYS A 154 0.66 34.58 25.05
N GLY A 155 1.96 34.72 24.72
CA GLY A 155 2.74 35.94 24.99
C GLY A 155 2.51 37.10 24.01
N THR A 156 1.80 36.86 22.90
CA THR A 156 1.49 37.84 21.85
C THR A 156 0.00 37.83 21.52
N PRO A 157 -0.87 38.26 22.45
CA PRO A 157 -2.32 38.15 22.28
C PRO A 157 -2.87 38.99 21.12
N ASP A 158 -2.16 40.03 20.68
CA ASP A 158 -2.54 40.86 19.52
C ASP A 158 -2.05 40.31 18.16
N LEU A 159 -1.33 39.16 18.18
CA LEU A 159 -0.77 38.48 17.01
C LEU A 159 0.04 39.42 16.09
N ALA A 160 0.69 40.44 16.67
CA ALA A 160 1.35 41.48 15.90
C ALA A 160 2.44 40.94 14.95
N GLY A 161 2.36 41.32 13.67
CA GLY A 161 3.33 40.94 12.64
C GLY A 161 3.22 39.49 12.16
N LEU A 162 2.27 38.70 12.68
CA LEU A 162 2.06 37.30 12.29
C LEU A 162 1.09 37.18 11.11
N ARG A 163 1.26 36.12 10.31
CA ARG A 163 0.32 35.73 9.27
C ARG A 163 -0.80 34.89 9.88
N LEU A 164 -2.02 35.41 9.86
CA LEU A 164 -3.21 34.80 10.43
C LEU A 164 -4.06 34.19 9.31
N ALA A 165 -4.18 32.87 9.29
CA ALA A 165 -5.07 32.16 8.39
C ALA A 165 -6.49 32.06 8.96
N MET A 166 -7.52 32.19 8.13
CA MET A 166 -8.92 31.99 8.51
C MET A 166 -9.73 31.53 7.29
N VAL A 167 -10.82 30.79 7.50
CA VAL A 167 -11.79 30.47 6.44
C VAL A 167 -12.54 31.74 6.00
N ASP A 168 -12.76 31.90 4.70
CA ASP A 168 -13.41 33.09 4.12
C ASP A 168 -14.86 33.31 4.56
N HIS A 169 -15.58 32.24 4.93
CA HIS A 169 -16.97 32.24 5.41
C HIS A 169 -17.09 31.84 6.89
N TYR A 170 -16.11 32.21 7.73
CA TYR A 170 -16.18 32.03 9.19
C TYR A 170 -16.62 33.32 9.91
N LEU A 171 -15.70 34.25 10.14
CA LEU A 171 -16.00 35.56 10.74
C LEU A 171 -15.89 36.66 9.69
N PRO A 172 -16.71 37.73 9.79
CA PRO A 172 -16.55 38.89 8.91
C PRO A 172 -15.14 39.48 8.98
N ALA A 173 -14.48 39.63 7.83
CA ALA A 173 -13.08 40.06 7.75
C ALA A 173 -12.83 41.42 8.42
N ASN A 174 -13.81 42.32 8.43
CA ASN A 174 -13.73 43.61 9.10
C ASN A 174 -13.66 43.47 10.64
N THR A 175 -14.45 42.56 11.21
CA THR A 175 -14.43 42.24 12.64
C THR A 175 -13.07 41.71 13.05
N VAL A 176 -12.50 40.79 12.26
CA VAL A 176 -11.18 40.20 12.54
C VAL A 176 -10.05 41.23 12.41
N ARG A 177 -10.11 42.12 11.41
CA ARG A 177 -9.16 43.24 11.29
C ARG A 177 -9.27 44.24 12.45
N SER A 178 -10.45 44.38 13.07
CA SER A 178 -10.61 45.21 14.27
C SER A 178 -10.05 44.54 15.53
N LEU A 179 -10.17 43.22 15.65
CA LEU A 179 -9.64 42.40 16.76
C LEU A 179 -8.12 42.26 16.69
N TYR A 180 -7.57 42.05 15.49
CA TYR A 180 -6.15 41.81 15.24
C TYR A 180 -5.58 42.79 14.20
N PRO A 181 -5.53 44.10 14.51
CA PRO A 181 -5.17 45.13 13.52
C PRO A 181 -3.71 45.05 13.04
N LYS A 182 -2.84 44.40 13.81
CA LYS A 182 -1.41 44.23 13.49
C LYS A 182 -1.09 42.88 12.84
N ALA A 183 -2.07 42.00 12.68
CA ALA A 183 -1.87 40.70 12.03
C ALA A 183 -2.16 40.79 10.52
N GLN A 184 -1.48 39.95 9.75
CA GLN A 184 -1.70 39.84 8.30
C GLN A 184 -2.74 38.74 8.04
N LEU A 185 -4.01 39.13 7.87
CA LEU A 185 -5.11 38.18 7.61
C LEU A 185 -5.05 37.63 6.18
N SER A 186 -5.01 36.31 6.06
CA SER A 186 -5.10 35.55 4.81
C SER A 186 -6.31 34.63 4.85
N LEU A 187 -7.18 34.74 3.85
CA LEU A 187 -8.41 33.97 3.78
C LEU A 187 -8.22 32.71 2.93
N TYR A 188 -8.74 31.59 3.42
CA TYR A 188 -8.68 30.28 2.78
C TYR A 188 -10.10 29.76 2.53
N ARG A 189 -10.25 28.89 1.52
CA ARG A 189 -11.56 28.34 1.16
C ARG A 189 -12.08 27.30 2.14
N SER A 190 -11.22 26.65 2.92
CA SER A 190 -11.62 25.58 3.85
C SER A 190 -10.74 25.53 5.10
N THR A 191 -11.30 24.97 6.17
CA THR A 191 -10.61 24.72 7.45
C THR A 191 -9.34 23.89 7.23
N LEU A 192 -9.40 22.87 6.36
CA LEU A 192 -8.25 22.04 6.01
C LEU A 192 -7.12 22.88 5.38
N ALA A 193 -7.44 23.74 4.43
CA ALA A 193 -6.44 24.57 3.75
C ALA A 193 -5.81 25.59 4.70
N GLY A 194 -6.62 26.21 5.58
CA GLY A 194 -6.13 27.16 6.58
C GLY A 194 -5.21 26.52 7.63
N LEU A 195 -5.56 25.33 8.12
CA LEU A 195 -4.70 24.57 9.05
C LEU A 195 -3.42 24.06 8.39
N ALA A 196 -3.51 23.53 7.16
CA ALA A 196 -2.36 23.08 6.39
C ALA A 196 -1.35 24.20 6.14
N ALA A 197 -1.82 25.43 5.88
CA ALA A 197 -0.94 26.59 5.74
C ALA A 197 -0.11 26.86 7.01
N VAL A 198 -0.67 26.64 8.20
CA VAL A 198 0.07 26.76 9.47
C VAL A 198 1.07 25.63 9.63
N GLU A 199 0.72 24.40 9.26
CA GLU A 199 1.65 23.27 9.32
C GLU A 199 2.86 23.47 8.39
N LEU A 200 2.61 23.87 7.14
CA LEU A 200 3.63 24.10 6.11
C LEU A 200 4.46 25.38 6.33
N GLY A 201 4.07 26.22 7.28
CA GLY A 201 4.76 27.48 7.57
C GLY A 201 4.41 28.65 6.64
N GLU A 202 3.36 28.51 5.83
CA GLU A 202 2.77 29.58 5.01
C GLU A 202 1.95 30.58 5.87
N ALA A 203 1.46 30.12 7.02
CA ALA A 203 0.87 30.94 8.07
C ALA A 203 1.53 30.66 9.43
N ASP A 204 1.39 31.61 10.35
CA ASP A 204 1.95 31.53 11.71
C ASP A 204 0.91 31.06 12.74
N ALA A 205 -0.35 31.42 12.50
CA ALA A 205 -1.49 31.05 13.31
C ALA A 205 -2.74 30.87 12.43
N TYR A 206 -3.68 30.05 12.89
CA TYR A 206 -4.99 29.89 12.28
C TYR A 206 -6.08 30.28 13.28
N LEU A 207 -7.10 31.02 12.81
CA LEU A 207 -8.30 31.39 13.56
C LEU A 207 -9.48 30.61 12.98
N GLY A 208 -10.19 29.87 13.82
CA GLY A 208 -11.39 29.12 13.44
C GLY A 208 -12.22 28.71 14.66
N ASP A 209 -13.33 28.02 14.44
CA ASP A 209 -14.17 27.52 15.53
C ASP A 209 -13.55 26.30 16.21
N ALA A 210 -13.81 26.14 17.51
CA ALA A 210 -13.26 25.04 18.30
C ALA A 210 -13.72 23.65 17.82
N ILE A 211 -14.94 23.51 17.27
CA ILE A 211 -15.51 22.21 16.89
C ILE A 211 -14.81 21.67 15.64
N SER A 212 -14.80 22.46 14.56
CA SER A 212 -14.18 22.13 13.29
C SER A 212 -12.67 22.02 13.43
N THR A 213 -12.06 22.89 14.23
CA THR A 213 -10.62 22.85 14.48
C THR A 213 -10.22 21.57 15.22
N ASP A 214 -10.90 21.21 16.32
CA ASP A 214 -10.59 19.99 17.07
C ASP A 214 -10.77 18.74 16.19
N PHE A 215 -11.87 18.67 15.44
CA PHE A 215 -12.12 17.59 14.50
C PHE A 215 -11.00 17.44 13.47
N MET A 216 -10.57 18.55 12.85
CA MET A 216 -9.55 18.53 11.81
C MET A 216 -8.15 18.22 12.37
N ILE A 217 -7.80 18.76 13.54
CA ILE A 217 -6.53 18.42 14.21
C ILE A 217 -6.52 16.93 14.57
N GLY A 218 -7.60 16.43 15.19
CA GLY A 218 -7.72 15.02 15.55
C GLY A 218 -7.67 14.08 14.34
N LYS A 219 -8.25 14.48 13.20
CA LYS A 219 -8.31 13.67 11.98
C LYS A 219 -7.04 13.68 11.13
N SER A 220 -6.35 14.83 11.02
CA SER A 220 -5.30 15.01 10.01
C SER A 220 -4.01 15.68 10.50
N PHE A 221 -4.01 16.36 11.65
CA PHE A 221 -2.85 17.13 12.14
C PHE A 221 -2.43 16.74 13.57
N GLN A 222 -2.71 15.50 13.96
CA GLN A 222 -2.49 15.03 15.32
C GLN A 222 -0.99 15.04 15.65
N GLY A 223 -0.60 15.84 16.65
CA GLY A 223 0.79 15.97 17.07
C GLY A 223 1.64 16.95 16.26
N THR A 224 1.09 17.61 15.24
CA THR A 224 1.77 18.67 14.49
C THR A 224 1.18 20.05 14.78
N LEU A 225 -0.14 20.14 14.99
CA LEU A 225 -0.85 21.37 15.36
C LEU A 225 -1.54 21.23 16.71
N LYS A 226 -1.70 22.36 17.41
CA LYS A 226 -2.49 22.44 18.66
C LYS A 226 -3.30 23.73 18.74
N ILE A 227 -4.43 23.64 19.44
CA ILE A 227 -5.16 24.82 19.92
C ILE A 227 -4.30 25.47 21.02
N ASP A 228 -3.90 26.73 20.82
CA ASP A 228 -3.05 27.46 21.75
C ASP A 228 -3.86 28.18 22.83
N HIS A 229 -4.89 28.92 22.44
CA HIS A 229 -5.81 29.66 23.32
C HIS A 229 -7.12 30.04 22.61
N PHE A 230 -8.12 30.46 23.39
CA PHE A 230 -9.37 31.03 22.89
C PHE A 230 -9.17 32.49 22.49
N SER A 231 -9.78 32.90 21.38
CA SER A 231 -9.82 34.30 20.94
C SER A 231 -10.68 35.14 21.89
N PRO A 232 -10.36 36.43 22.09
CA PRO A 232 -11.23 37.36 22.82
C PRO A 232 -12.48 37.78 22.02
N ALA A 233 -12.67 37.27 20.80
CA ALA A 233 -13.90 37.47 20.04
C ALA A 233 -15.13 37.04 20.86
N ALA A 234 -16.26 37.73 20.63
CA ALA A 234 -17.50 37.37 21.30
C ALA A 234 -17.88 35.92 20.94
N PRO A 235 -18.36 35.11 21.90
CA PRO A 235 -18.88 33.79 21.59
C PRO A 235 -20.08 33.95 20.65
N GLU A 236 -20.03 33.26 19.52
CA GLU A 236 -21.12 33.19 18.57
C GLU A 236 -21.74 31.79 18.61
N ALA A 237 -22.64 31.48 17.69
CA ALA A 237 -23.24 30.16 17.64
C ALA A 237 -23.59 29.74 16.22
N PHE A 238 -23.59 28.43 15.99
CA PHE A 238 -24.05 27.81 14.76
C PHE A 238 -25.56 27.57 14.82
N ALA A 239 -26.24 28.00 13.76
CA ALA A 239 -27.68 27.90 13.57
C ALA A 239 -28.02 27.51 12.13
N PHE A 240 -29.31 27.29 11.87
CA PHE A 240 -29.81 27.23 10.50
C PHE A 240 -30.18 28.64 10.05
N ALA A 241 -29.73 29.05 8.86
CA ALA A 241 -30.20 30.28 8.24
C ALA A 241 -31.45 30.01 7.41
N LEU A 242 -32.40 30.93 7.51
CA LEU A 242 -33.66 30.94 6.76
C LEU A 242 -33.86 32.32 6.14
N SER A 243 -34.67 32.41 5.08
CA SER A 243 -35.10 33.71 4.57
C SER A 243 -35.88 34.48 5.64
N SER A 244 -35.55 35.77 5.80
CA SER A 244 -36.24 36.68 6.73
C SER A 244 -37.75 36.82 6.43
N ASP A 245 -38.16 36.54 5.19
CA ASP A 245 -39.56 36.55 4.76
C ASP A 245 -40.35 35.34 5.30
N ASN A 246 -39.69 34.27 5.75
CA ASN A 246 -40.33 33.03 6.23
C ASN A 246 -40.20 32.86 7.74
N LEU A 247 -40.74 33.82 8.50
CA LEU A 247 -40.77 33.79 9.96
C LEU A 247 -41.52 32.58 10.52
N HIS A 248 -42.52 32.06 9.80
CA HIS A 248 -43.30 30.91 10.24
C HIS A 248 -42.45 29.64 10.28
N LEU A 249 -41.68 29.35 9.22
CA LEU A 249 -40.77 28.20 9.21
C LEU A 249 -39.71 28.30 10.30
N ARG A 250 -39.13 29.49 10.51
CA ARG A 250 -38.18 29.74 11.60
C ARG A 250 -38.76 29.37 12.96
N GLN A 251 -40.00 29.79 13.26
CA GLN A 251 -40.66 29.45 14.51
C GLN A 251 -40.90 27.94 14.68
N LEU A 252 -41.18 27.21 13.60
CA LEU A 252 -41.31 25.75 13.64
C LEU A 252 -39.97 25.06 13.92
N VAL A 253 -38.90 25.51 13.26
CA VAL A 253 -37.54 25.02 13.49
C VAL A 253 -37.11 25.29 14.94
N ASP A 254 -37.38 26.49 15.46
CA ASP A 254 -37.06 26.86 16.85
C ASP A 254 -37.80 25.97 17.86
N LYS A 255 -39.10 25.69 17.63
CA LYS A 255 -39.88 24.75 18.45
C LYS A 255 -39.30 23.34 18.41
N ALA A 256 -38.85 22.87 17.24
CA ALA A 256 -38.22 21.56 17.10
C ALA A 256 -36.86 21.50 17.83
N LEU A 257 -36.00 22.51 17.67
CA LEU A 257 -34.70 22.58 18.34
C LEU A 257 -34.81 22.68 19.87
N ALA A 258 -35.86 23.35 20.38
CA ALA A 258 -36.13 23.45 21.81
C ALA A 258 -36.55 22.11 22.45
N ARG A 259 -37.03 21.14 21.66
CA ARG A 259 -37.37 19.79 22.13
C ARG A 259 -36.15 18.91 22.35
N ILE A 260 -35.01 19.24 21.74
CA ILE A 260 -33.78 18.45 21.79
C ILE A 260 -33.10 18.69 23.15
N SER A 261 -33.00 17.63 23.94
CA SER A 261 -32.43 17.65 25.28
C SER A 261 -30.92 17.93 25.27
N GLU A 262 -30.40 18.48 26.38
CA GLU A 262 -28.95 18.71 26.55
C GLU A 262 -28.15 17.40 26.37
N SER A 263 -28.68 16.26 26.84
CA SER A 263 -28.08 14.94 26.65
C SER A 263 -27.98 14.53 25.17
N GLU A 264 -29.00 14.78 24.36
CA GLU A 264 -28.97 14.51 22.91
C GLU A 264 -27.94 15.40 22.22
N ARG A 265 -27.90 16.70 22.57
CA ARG A 265 -26.90 17.65 22.05
C ARG A 265 -25.47 17.19 22.36
N LEU A 266 -25.22 16.75 23.59
CA LEU A 266 -23.93 16.20 24.01
C LEU A 266 -23.57 14.92 23.24
N ASN A 267 -24.53 14.02 23.03
CA ASN A 267 -24.28 12.78 22.30
C ASN A 267 -23.95 13.03 20.82
N ILE A 268 -24.64 13.99 20.18
CA ILE A 268 -24.31 14.44 18.82
C ILE A 268 -22.90 15.01 18.79
N LEU A 269 -22.57 15.92 19.71
CA LEU A 269 -21.26 16.54 19.76
C LEU A 269 -20.13 15.53 19.98
N ARG A 270 -20.31 14.57 20.91
CA ARG A 270 -19.36 13.49 21.19
C ARG A 270 -19.12 12.56 20.00
N ARG A 271 -20.11 12.38 19.13
CA ARG A 271 -19.99 11.55 17.91
C ARG A 271 -19.04 12.18 16.90
N TRP A 272 -19.07 13.51 16.83
CA TRP A 272 -18.38 14.29 15.82
C TRP A 272 -17.12 14.99 16.35
N SER A 273 -16.76 14.82 17.63
CA SER A 273 -15.53 15.34 18.23
C SER A 273 -14.38 14.32 18.21
N GLY A 274 -13.13 14.79 18.21
CA GLY A 274 -11.92 13.95 18.20
C GLY A 274 -11.58 13.31 19.56
N GLY A 275 -12.55 13.17 20.47
CA GLY A 275 -12.34 12.73 21.85
C GLY A 275 -12.04 13.86 22.85
N ASN A 276 -11.65 15.05 22.40
CA ASN A 276 -11.39 16.25 23.23
C ASN A 276 -12.65 17.12 23.43
N THR A 277 -13.81 16.49 23.61
CA THR A 277 -15.10 17.19 23.85
C THR A 277 -15.04 18.15 25.05
N SER A 278 -14.05 17.97 25.92
CA SER A 278 -13.63 18.80 27.05
C SER A 278 -13.51 20.30 26.78
N LEU A 279 -12.94 20.70 25.64
CA LEU A 279 -12.74 22.13 25.29
C LEU A 279 -14.05 22.83 24.90
N LEU A 280 -15.01 22.07 24.38
CA LEU A 280 -16.32 22.55 23.93
C LEU A 280 -17.36 22.52 25.05
N LEU A 281 -17.18 21.63 26.01
CA LEU A 281 -17.96 21.52 27.24
C LEU A 281 -17.64 22.61 28.26
N GLN A 282 -17.14 23.76 27.81
CA GLN A 282 -16.76 24.93 28.60
C GLN A 282 -17.96 25.64 29.24
N ARG A 283 -18.99 24.89 29.68
CA ARG A 283 -19.48 25.14 31.03
C ARG A 283 -18.24 25.04 31.91
N HIS A 284 -17.81 26.19 32.44
CA HIS A 284 -16.81 26.29 33.50
C HIS A 284 -16.92 25.08 34.42
N LEU A 285 -15.83 24.68 35.08
CA LEU A 285 -15.97 23.96 36.33
C LEU A 285 -16.82 24.84 37.27
N THR A 286 -18.15 24.85 37.12
CA THR A 286 -19.14 25.59 37.93
C THR A 286 -19.17 25.02 39.36
N ALA A 287 -18.19 24.18 39.68
CA ALA A 287 -17.95 23.56 40.95
C ALA A 287 -16.67 24.08 41.64
N LEU A 288 -15.82 24.93 41.02
CA LEU A 288 -14.72 25.55 41.76
C LEU A 288 -15.27 26.57 42.76
N SER A 289 -14.77 26.54 43.99
CA SER A 289 -15.15 27.52 45.01
C SER A 289 -14.35 28.82 44.84
N ALA A 290 -14.84 29.94 45.37
CA ALA A 290 -14.11 31.20 45.35
C ALA A 290 -12.71 31.11 46.02
N GLU A 291 -12.58 30.26 47.05
CA GLU A 291 -11.29 29.97 47.69
C GLU A 291 -10.32 29.24 46.73
N GLU A 292 -10.83 28.32 45.93
CA GLU A 292 -10.04 27.57 44.94
C GLU A 292 -9.62 28.46 43.76
N GLU A 293 -10.51 29.32 43.27
CA GLU A 293 -10.18 30.30 42.22
C GLU A 293 -9.09 31.28 42.69
N THR A 294 -9.20 31.75 43.93
CA THR A 294 -8.18 32.62 44.55
C THR A 294 -6.85 31.89 44.68
N TRP A 295 -6.88 30.61 45.12
CA TRP A 295 -5.68 29.79 45.22
C TRP A 295 -4.98 29.62 43.88
N ILE A 296 -5.72 29.38 42.78
CA ILE A 296 -5.18 29.25 41.42
C ILE A 296 -4.53 30.56 40.98
N ALA A 297 -5.14 31.71 41.27
CA ALA A 297 -4.60 33.01 40.94
C ALA A 297 -3.28 33.31 41.69
N GLU A 298 -3.16 32.87 42.94
CA GLU A 298 -1.94 32.99 43.75
C GLU A 298 -0.85 31.99 43.34
N HIS A 299 -1.24 30.82 42.82
CA HIS A 299 -0.32 29.72 42.46
C HIS A 299 -0.50 29.29 40.99
N PRO A 300 -0.22 30.16 40.01
CA PRO A 300 -0.43 29.86 38.60
C PRO A 300 0.48 28.74 38.08
N VAL A 301 1.62 28.50 38.75
CA VAL A 301 2.59 27.46 38.41
C VAL A 301 2.76 26.50 39.58
N VAL A 302 2.52 25.21 39.34
CA VAL A 302 2.62 24.15 40.33
C VAL A 302 3.79 23.22 39.98
N ASN A 303 4.77 23.14 40.87
CA ASN A 303 5.87 22.19 40.73
C ASN A 303 5.40 20.77 41.09
N VAL A 304 5.62 19.83 40.17
CA VAL A 304 5.18 18.44 40.25
C VAL A 304 6.39 17.51 40.28
N LEU A 305 6.56 16.77 41.37
CA LEU A 305 7.57 15.73 41.48
C LEU A 305 7.17 14.51 40.64
N ILE A 306 8.08 14.05 39.78
CA ILE A 306 7.90 12.87 38.94
C ILE A 306 9.07 11.89 39.09
N ASN A 307 8.79 10.61 38.88
CA ASN A 307 9.80 9.57 38.77
C ASN A 307 9.94 9.16 37.30
N THR A 308 11.09 9.41 36.70
CA THR A 308 11.35 9.15 35.28
C THR A 308 11.57 7.68 34.94
N SER A 309 11.50 6.78 35.93
CA SER A 309 11.63 5.33 35.76
C SER A 309 10.29 4.58 35.84
N LEU A 310 9.15 5.27 35.82
CA LEU A 310 7.80 4.71 36.05
C LEU A 310 6.98 4.54 34.76
N ALA A 311 7.62 4.20 33.64
CA ALA A 311 6.94 4.03 32.36
C ALA A 311 5.79 2.99 32.42
N PRO A 312 4.60 3.25 31.84
CA PRO A 312 4.27 4.40 30.99
C PRO A 312 3.65 5.62 31.71
N LEU A 313 3.66 5.67 33.05
CA LEU A 313 3.04 6.79 33.79
C LEU A 313 3.86 8.07 33.66
N THR A 314 5.14 7.98 34.02
CA THR A 314 6.13 9.05 33.89
C THR A 314 7.47 8.44 33.53
N PHE A 315 8.05 8.87 32.41
CA PHE A 315 9.35 8.42 31.94
C PHE A 315 9.96 9.40 30.96
N ASN A 316 11.27 9.32 30.72
CA ASN A 316 11.91 10.14 29.71
C ASN A 316 11.95 9.40 28.36
N ASP A 317 11.61 10.10 27.28
CA ASP A 317 11.69 9.57 25.93
C ASP A 317 13.14 9.45 25.43
N ALA A 318 13.31 9.13 24.14
CA ALA A 318 14.64 9.00 23.56
C ALA A 318 15.43 10.32 23.53
N GLN A 319 14.74 11.46 23.57
CA GLN A 319 15.26 12.82 23.55
C GLN A 319 15.41 13.41 24.97
N ASP A 320 15.21 12.59 26.02
CA ASP A 320 15.26 12.98 27.43
C ASP A 320 14.14 13.95 27.87
N ASN A 321 13.03 14.00 27.12
CA ASN A 321 11.84 14.75 27.53
C ASN A 321 10.93 13.87 28.38
N ALA A 322 10.45 14.43 29.49
CA ALA A 322 9.49 13.76 30.36
C ALA A 322 8.15 13.57 29.63
N ASN A 323 7.70 12.31 29.54
CA ASN A 323 6.49 11.86 28.87
C ASN A 323 5.75 10.80 29.72
N GLY A 324 4.49 10.54 29.34
CA GLY A 324 3.68 9.48 29.93
C GLY A 324 2.26 9.91 30.30
N ILE A 325 1.46 8.93 30.73
CA ILE A 325 0.03 9.08 31.04
C ILE A 325 -0.22 10.22 32.02
N THR A 326 0.61 10.33 33.06
CA THR A 326 0.45 11.34 34.11
C THR A 326 0.65 12.75 33.57
N LEU A 327 1.60 12.94 32.65
CA LEU A 327 1.88 14.26 32.09
C LEU A 327 0.81 14.68 31.09
N ASP A 328 0.27 13.76 30.30
CA ASP A 328 -0.87 14.05 29.43
C ASP A 328 -2.12 14.38 30.25
N LEU A 329 -2.33 13.68 31.37
CA LEU A 329 -3.42 14.00 32.29
C LEU A 329 -3.26 15.39 32.94
N LEU A 330 -2.04 15.76 33.34
CA LEU A 330 -1.77 17.11 33.86
C LEU A 330 -2.00 18.20 32.82
N LYS A 331 -1.72 17.95 31.53
CA LYS A 331 -2.07 18.89 30.45
C LYS A 331 -3.58 19.10 30.39
N GLN A 332 -4.37 18.02 30.44
CA GLN A 332 -5.84 18.10 30.44
C GLN A 332 -6.39 18.84 31.67
N ILE A 333 -5.80 18.60 32.84
CA ILE A 333 -6.15 19.34 34.06
C ILE A 333 -5.82 20.83 33.90
N GLY A 334 -4.63 21.16 33.38
CA GLY A 334 -4.20 22.54 33.18
C GLY A 334 -5.08 23.31 32.18
N LEU A 335 -5.58 22.64 31.14
CA LEU A 335 -6.56 23.24 30.21
C LEU A 335 -7.89 23.58 30.89
N ARG A 336 -8.28 22.82 31.92
CA ARG A 336 -9.57 22.97 32.62
C ARG A 336 -9.51 23.92 33.80
N THR A 337 -8.37 23.98 34.50
CA THR A 337 -8.20 24.81 35.71
C THR A 337 -7.42 26.09 35.45
N GLY A 338 -6.68 26.17 34.34
CA GLY A 338 -5.74 27.26 34.06
C GLY A 338 -4.36 27.12 34.71
N LEU A 339 -4.15 26.09 35.54
CA LEU A 339 -2.87 25.83 36.20
C LEU A 339 -1.80 25.39 35.21
N GLN A 340 -0.56 25.84 35.42
CA GLN A 340 0.61 25.37 34.70
C GLN A 340 1.43 24.41 35.56
N PHE A 341 1.67 23.20 35.06
CA PHE A 341 2.44 22.19 35.78
C PHE A 341 3.89 22.16 35.30
N LYS A 342 4.84 22.33 36.21
CA LYS A 342 6.28 22.21 35.93
C LYS A 342 6.83 20.96 36.58
N THR A 343 7.46 20.08 35.81
CA THR A 343 8.00 18.82 36.31
C THR A 343 9.35 19.01 37.01
N VAL A 344 9.52 18.31 38.13
CA VAL A 344 10.78 18.21 38.89
C VAL A 344 11.11 16.74 39.06
N GLU A 345 12.28 16.33 38.59
CA GLU A 345 12.66 14.92 38.61
C GLU A 345 13.11 14.47 40.00
N SER A 346 12.80 13.21 40.32
CA SER A 346 13.24 12.53 41.54
C SER A 346 13.48 11.04 41.26
N THR A 347 14.42 10.45 42.00
CA THR A 347 14.93 9.10 41.73
C THR A 347 14.07 7.99 42.32
N SER A 348 13.28 8.27 43.35
CA SER A 348 12.47 7.25 44.02
C SER A 348 11.21 7.84 44.65
N ALA A 349 10.22 6.97 44.86
CA ALA A 349 9.00 7.33 45.60
C ALA A 349 9.30 7.84 47.02
N TYR A 350 10.35 7.32 47.67
CA TYR A 350 10.76 7.78 48.99
C TYR A 350 11.26 9.24 48.96
N HIS A 351 12.20 9.55 48.05
CA HIS A 351 12.71 10.92 47.91
C HIS A 351 11.64 11.90 47.43
N MET A 352 10.68 11.47 46.60
CA MET A 352 9.55 12.34 46.24
C MET A 352 8.75 12.78 47.47
N VAL A 353 8.46 11.87 48.40
CA VAL A 353 7.72 12.21 49.62
C VAL A 353 8.54 13.12 50.54
N GLU A 354 9.83 12.84 50.69
CA GLU A 354 10.74 13.68 51.48
C GLU A 354 10.80 15.12 50.95
N ARG A 355 11.00 15.30 49.64
CA ARG A 355 11.07 16.61 49.00
C ARG A 355 9.74 17.36 49.05
N LEU A 356 8.62 16.64 48.93
CA LEU A 356 7.29 17.23 49.09
C LEU A 356 7.10 17.77 50.52
N ASN A 357 7.54 17.04 51.54
CA ASN A 357 7.50 17.48 52.94
C ASN A 357 8.47 18.64 53.24
N GLN A 358 9.57 18.76 52.49
CA GLN A 358 10.52 19.88 52.58
C GLN A 358 10.03 21.16 51.90
N GLY A 359 8.95 21.08 51.11
CA GLY A 359 8.39 22.23 50.37
C GLY A 359 9.05 22.50 49.01
N ASP A 360 9.85 21.58 48.48
CA ASP A 360 10.49 21.71 47.16
C ASP A 360 9.47 21.71 46.00
N ALA A 361 8.30 21.12 46.24
CA ALA A 361 7.20 20.99 45.29
C ALA A 361 5.87 20.96 46.04
N LEU A 362 4.77 21.14 45.33
CA LEU A 362 3.43 21.14 45.92
C LEU A 362 2.69 19.80 45.73
N MET A 363 3.15 18.99 44.76
CA MET A 363 2.53 17.70 44.48
C MET A 363 3.48 16.68 43.85
N ILE A 364 3.07 15.41 43.91
CA ILE A 364 3.68 14.26 43.23
C ILE A 364 2.70 13.78 42.15
N GLY A 365 3.21 13.60 40.92
CA GLY A 365 2.40 13.24 39.76
C GLY A 365 1.80 11.84 39.81
N ALA A 366 2.57 10.85 40.28
CA ALA A 366 2.13 9.47 40.33
C ALA A 366 2.66 8.79 41.59
N LEU A 367 1.76 8.44 42.50
CA LEU A 367 2.09 7.68 43.69
C LEU A 367 1.03 6.60 43.96
N GLY A 368 1.51 5.41 44.34
CA GLY A 368 0.63 4.36 44.81
C GLY A 368 0.04 4.70 46.17
N TYR A 369 -1.23 4.35 46.38
CA TYR A 369 -1.89 4.53 47.67
C TYR A 369 -1.20 3.67 48.74
N GLY A 370 -0.86 4.28 49.88
CA GLY A 370 -0.23 3.60 51.01
C GLY A 370 -0.71 4.16 52.34
N ALA A 371 -1.23 3.30 53.21
CA ALA A 371 -1.85 3.68 54.48
C ALA A 371 -0.90 4.47 55.40
N ASP A 372 0.40 4.12 55.40
CA ASP A 372 1.41 4.83 56.20
C ASP A 372 1.66 6.26 55.70
N ARG A 373 1.64 6.46 54.37
CA ARG A 373 1.89 7.76 53.72
C ARG A 373 0.65 8.65 53.74
N ALA A 374 -0.55 8.08 53.81
CA ALA A 374 -1.81 8.82 53.92
C ALA A 374 -1.92 9.66 55.21
N ARG A 375 -1.05 9.43 56.21
CA ARG A 375 -0.95 10.27 57.41
C ARG A 375 -0.17 11.57 57.18
N GLN A 376 0.65 11.63 56.14
CA GLN A 376 1.56 12.75 55.84
C GLN A 376 1.20 13.48 54.54
N LEU A 377 0.40 12.84 53.67
CA LEU A 377 0.05 13.33 52.34
C LEU A 377 -1.45 13.25 52.13
N ARG A 378 -1.98 14.15 51.29
CA ARG A 378 -3.36 14.06 50.80
C ARG A 378 -3.35 13.47 49.39
N TYR A 379 -4.14 12.42 49.18
CA TYR A 379 -4.29 11.81 47.87
C TYR A 379 -5.54 12.34 47.17
N THR A 380 -5.47 12.48 45.85
CA THR A 380 -6.66 12.63 45.02
C THR A 380 -7.36 11.27 44.87
N ARG A 381 -8.53 11.28 44.26
CA ARG A 381 -9.09 10.08 43.66
C ARG A 381 -8.07 9.44 42.70
N PRO A 382 -7.96 8.10 42.66
CA PRO A 382 -7.04 7.43 41.75
C PRO A 382 -7.51 7.66 40.31
N TYR A 383 -6.58 8.05 39.44
CA TYR A 383 -6.84 8.21 38.02
C TYR A 383 -6.46 6.96 37.21
N LEU A 384 -5.72 6.03 37.81
CA LEU A 384 -5.35 4.76 37.20
C LEU A 384 -5.52 3.61 38.18
N VAL A 385 -6.13 2.53 37.70
CA VAL A 385 -6.27 1.26 38.40
C VAL A 385 -5.65 0.19 37.51
N SER A 386 -4.65 -0.52 38.02
CA SER A 386 -3.96 -1.59 37.29
C SER A 386 -3.88 -2.84 38.16
N PRO A 387 -4.31 -4.01 37.68
CA PRO A 387 -4.11 -5.27 38.41
C PRO A 387 -2.61 -5.56 38.55
N ARG A 388 -2.25 -6.33 39.59
CA ARG A 388 -0.88 -6.81 39.78
C ARG A 388 -0.70 -8.13 39.07
N VAL A 389 0.44 -8.28 38.41
CA VAL A 389 0.74 -9.42 37.57
C VAL A 389 2.10 -10.01 37.89
N LEU A 390 2.20 -11.31 37.65
CA LEU A 390 3.45 -12.04 37.64
C LEU A 390 4.00 -12.08 36.22
N VAL A 391 5.25 -11.68 36.07
CA VAL A 391 5.98 -11.74 34.80
C VAL A 391 7.04 -12.82 34.87
N THR A 392 7.07 -13.70 33.87
CA THR A 392 8.07 -14.77 33.71
C THR A 392 8.74 -14.65 32.35
N ARG A 393 9.79 -15.44 32.11
CA ARG A 393 10.31 -15.62 30.75
C ARG A 393 9.31 -16.40 29.87
N SER A 394 9.34 -16.14 28.57
CA SER A 394 8.44 -16.78 27.60
C SER A 394 8.70 -18.29 27.44
N ASP A 395 9.96 -18.70 27.63
CA ASP A 395 10.44 -20.09 27.50
C ASP A 395 10.11 -20.97 28.71
N THR A 396 9.79 -20.37 29.85
CA THR A 396 9.43 -21.10 31.08
C THR A 396 7.96 -21.48 31.10
N THR A 397 7.64 -22.75 31.33
CA THR A 397 6.26 -23.23 31.60
C THR A 397 5.69 -22.41 32.76
N ALA A 398 4.56 -21.74 32.52
CA ALA A 398 4.00 -20.81 33.49
C ALA A 398 3.80 -21.53 34.85
N PRO A 399 4.24 -20.95 35.98
CA PRO A 399 3.99 -21.55 37.28
C PRO A 399 2.48 -21.64 37.51
N ALA A 400 1.99 -22.85 37.82
CA ALA A 400 0.59 -23.11 38.19
C ALA A 400 0.20 -22.30 39.46
N PRO A 401 -1.10 -22.07 39.74
CA PRO A 401 -1.58 -20.88 40.44
C PRO A 401 -1.10 -20.80 41.89
N LEU A 402 -0.72 -19.58 42.32
CA LEU A 402 -0.34 -19.02 43.64
C LEU A 402 0.47 -19.91 44.64
N LYS A 403 0.17 -21.19 44.81
CA LYS A 403 0.84 -22.16 45.70
C LYS A 403 2.25 -22.57 45.25
N ALA A 404 2.70 -22.18 44.05
CA ALA A 404 4.00 -22.59 43.50
C ALA A 404 5.12 -21.53 43.64
N LEU A 405 4.89 -20.41 44.33
CA LEU A 405 5.87 -19.33 44.49
C LEU A 405 6.90 -19.57 45.61
N ASP A 406 6.62 -20.51 46.52
CA ASP A 406 7.57 -20.92 47.55
C ASP A 406 8.81 -21.57 46.93
N GLY A 407 9.99 -21.15 47.38
CA GLY A 407 11.28 -21.58 46.83
C GLY A 407 11.74 -20.85 45.56
N GLN A 408 10.86 -20.05 44.93
CA GLN A 408 11.24 -19.24 43.76
C GLN A 408 11.91 -17.92 44.14
N ARG A 409 12.70 -17.37 43.22
CA ARG A 409 13.26 -16.02 43.33
C ARG A 409 12.28 -15.01 42.75
N ILE A 410 11.74 -14.14 43.61
CA ILE A 410 10.71 -13.15 43.24
C ILE A 410 11.36 -11.77 43.22
N ALA A 411 11.40 -11.13 42.05
CA ALA A 411 11.83 -9.75 41.91
C ALA A 411 10.74 -8.78 42.39
N VAL A 412 11.11 -7.83 43.26
CA VAL A 412 10.21 -6.80 43.82
C VAL A 412 10.92 -5.44 43.88
N VAL A 413 10.17 -4.35 43.74
CA VAL A 413 10.74 -3.00 43.86
C VAL A 413 11.06 -2.70 45.33
N LYS A 414 12.24 -2.15 45.58
CA LYS A 414 12.72 -1.76 46.91
C LYS A 414 11.74 -0.77 47.55
N GLY A 415 11.39 -1.02 48.82
CA GLY A 415 10.43 -0.19 49.56
C GLY A 415 8.97 -0.34 49.12
N SER A 416 8.64 -1.35 48.29
CA SER A 416 7.26 -1.71 48.00
C SER A 416 6.57 -2.27 49.26
N PRO A 417 5.34 -1.82 49.59
CA PRO A 417 4.58 -2.38 50.71
C PRO A 417 4.28 -3.88 50.52
N GLN A 418 4.36 -4.36 49.28
CA GLN A 418 4.16 -5.76 48.94
C GLN A 418 5.25 -6.68 49.45
N ARG A 419 6.42 -6.15 49.83
CA ARG A 419 7.49 -6.97 50.42
C ARG A 419 7.00 -7.68 51.69
N ALA A 420 6.36 -6.95 52.61
CA ALA A 420 5.88 -7.52 53.86
C ALA A 420 4.78 -8.57 53.61
N LEU A 421 3.84 -8.25 52.69
CA LEU A 421 2.75 -9.16 52.33
C LEU A 421 3.26 -10.44 51.66
N LEU A 422 4.22 -10.34 50.73
CA LEU A 422 4.82 -11.49 50.06
C LEU A 422 5.62 -12.35 51.03
N GLN A 423 6.39 -11.75 51.93
CA GLN A 423 7.16 -12.51 52.93
C GLN A 423 6.23 -13.24 53.93
N GLN A 424 5.09 -12.64 54.26
CA GLN A 424 4.08 -13.26 55.11
C GLN A 424 3.34 -14.40 54.40
N ARG A 425 3.03 -14.23 53.11
CA ARG A 425 2.24 -15.18 52.32
C ARG A 425 3.07 -16.33 51.72
N TYR A 426 4.35 -16.08 51.42
CA TYR A 426 5.30 -17.04 50.82
C TYR A 426 6.65 -17.00 51.58
N PRO A 427 6.70 -17.57 52.79
CA PRO A 427 7.87 -17.46 53.66
C PRO A 427 9.12 -18.15 53.11
N GLN A 428 8.98 -19.10 52.17
CA GLN A 428 10.09 -19.81 51.54
C GLN A 428 10.55 -19.17 50.22
N ALA A 429 9.89 -18.10 49.76
CA ALA A 429 10.30 -17.37 48.56
C ALA A 429 11.55 -16.50 48.83
N ARG A 430 12.47 -16.44 47.88
CA ARG A 430 13.65 -15.58 47.96
C ARG A 430 13.39 -14.27 47.24
N LEU A 431 13.20 -13.19 48.00
CA LEU A 431 12.97 -11.88 47.42
C LEU A 431 14.27 -11.28 46.86
N VAL A 432 14.22 -10.79 45.62
CA VAL A 432 15.29 -10.04 44.96
C VAL A 432 14.82 -8.61 44.78
N GLU A 433 15.48 -7.66 45.43
CA GLU A 433 15.08 -6.25 45.35
C GLU A 433 15.74 -5.53 44.18
N VAL A 434 14.97 -4.67 43.52
CA VAL A 434 15.42 -3.79 42.44
C VAL A 434 14.94 -2.36 42.69
N ASP A 435 15.61 -1.37 42.11
CA ASP A 435 15.29 0.04 42.39
C ASP A 435 14.09 0.56 41.58
N ASN A 436 13.80 -0.01 40.40
CA ASN A 436 12.76 0.46 39.51
C ASN A 436 12.02 -0.68 38.77
N PRO A 437 10.84 -0.41 38.16
CA PRO A 437 10.08 -1.42 37.44
C PRO A 437 10.79 -2.03 36.22
N LEU A 438 11.66 -1.30 35.53
CA LEU A 438 12.46 -1.84 34.42
C LEU A 438 13.41 -2.93 34.93
N GLY A 439 14.07 -2.69 36.06
CA GLY A 439 14.95 -3.65 36.73
C GLY A 439 14.25 -4.96 37.11
N LEU A 440 12.94 -4.94 37.37
CA LEU A 440 12.16 -6.16 37.60
C LEU A 440 12.22 -7.06 36.36
N MET A 441 11.97 -6.48 35.19
CA MET A 441 11.92 -7.17 33.90
C MET A 441 13.32 -7.67 33.53
N GLU A 442 14.34 -6.83 33.67
CA GLU A 442 15.74 -7.21 33.41
C GLU A 442 16.20 -8.38 34.28
N THR A 443 15.83 -8.39 35.55
CA THR A 443 16.24 -9.44 36.50
C THR A 443 15.65 -10.79 36.12
N VAL A 444 14.41 -10.83 35.64
CA VAL A 444 13.75 -12.06 35.13
C VAL A 444 14.31 -12.46 33.76
N ALA A 445 14.45 -11.51 32.83
CA ALA A 445 15.00 -11.76 31.50
C ALA A 445 16.41 -12.36 31.56
N ASN A 446 17.24 -11.89 32.51
CA ASN A 446 18.59 -12.38 32.75
C ASN A 446 18.66 -13.63 33.65
N GLY A 447 17.52 -14.16 34.13
CA GLY A 447 17.46 -15.36 34.96
C GLY A 447 17.99 -15.20 36.39
N ARG A 448 18.16 -13.97 36.87
CA ARG A 448 18.51 -13.68 38.27
C ARG A 448 17.31 -13.82 39.21
N ALA A 449 16.10 -13.67 38.69
CA ALA A 449 14.84 -14.02 39.32
C ALA A 449 14.02 -14.94 38.40
N ASP A 450 13.15 -15.74 38.99
CA ASP A 450 12.27 -16.67 38.28
C ASP A 450 10.93 -16.00 37.91
N VAL A 451 10.47 -15.09 38.79
CA VAL A 451 9.24 -14.31 38.62
C VAL A 451 9.50 -12.85 39.01
N ALA A 452 8.80 -11.91 38.38
CA ALA A 452 8.72 -10.52 38.82
C ALA A 452 7.28 -10.16 39.20
N LEU A 453 7.10 -9.48 40.34
CA LEU A 453 5.84 -8.85 40.68
C LEU A 453 5.79 -7.42 40.15
N SER A 454 4.92 -7.17 39.17
CA SER A 454 4.75 -5.85 38.55
C SER A 454 3.27 -5.48 38.45
N ASN A 455 3.00 -4.24 38.02
CA ASN A 455 1.65 -3.84 37.65
C ASN A 455 1.43 -4.16 36.18
N HIS A 456 0.23 -4.60 35.80
CA HIS A 456 -0.11 -4.93 34.42
C HIS A 456 0.27 -3.82 33.44
N ILE A 457 -0.02 -2.55 33.78
CA ILE A 457 0.30 -1.41 32.92
C ILE A 457 1.81 -1.25 32.65
N ASN A 458 2.65 -1.46 33.67
CA ASN A 458 4.11 -1.38 33.53
C ASN A 458 4.64 -2.61 32.78
N ALA A 459 4.18 -3.81 33.15
CA ALA A 459 4.57 -5.06 32.52
C ALA A 459 4.22 -5.09 31.02
N ALA A 460 2.99 -4.74 30.66
CA ALA A 460 2.54 -4.70 29.28
C ALA A 460 3.38 -3.72 28.45
N TYR A 461 3.70 -2.54 29.00
CA TYR A 461 4.57 -1.56 28.34
C TYR A 461 5.98 -2.11 28.11
N TYR A 462 6.68 -2.58 29.14
CA TYR A 462 8.05 -3.06 28.98
C TYR A 462 8.16 -4.35 28.17
N ILE A 463 7.18 -5.25 28.26
CA ILE A 463 7.15 -6.46 27.44
C ILE A 463 6.95 -6.09 25.97
N SER A 464 6.06 -5.15 25.65
CA SER A 464 5.83 -4.74 24.26
C SER A 464 6.99 -3.93 23.66
N HIS A 465 7.68 -3.09 24.45
CA HIS A 465 8.69 -2.15 23.96
C HIS A 465 10.14 -2.64 24.10
N VAL A 466 10.46 -3.46 25.10
CA VAL A 466 11.86 -3.80 25.43
C VAL A 466 12.10 -5.31 25.46
N PHE A 467 11.16 -6.09 25.99
CA PHE A 467 11.32 -7.53 26.22
C PHE A 467 10.39 -8.38 25.37
N LYS A 468 10.11 -7.91 24.15
CA LYS A 468 9.24 -8.60 23.19
C LYS A 468 9.75 -10.02 22.97
N ASP A 469 8.83 -10.97 23.03
CA ASP A 469 9.10 -12.42 22.91
C ASP A 469 9.99 -13.05 23.99
N ARG A 470 10.65 -12.26 24.86
CA ARG A 470 11.51 -12.77 25.95
C ARG A 470 10.77 -12.94 27.27
N LEU A 471 9.82 -12.06 27.54
CA LEU A 471 9.01 -12.06 28.76
C LEU A 471 7.53 -12.15 28.42
N ARG A 472 6.75 -12.72 29.35
CA ARG A 472 5.28 -12.76 29.25
C ARG A 472 4.63 -12.53 30.61
N ILE A 473 3.41 -12.02 30.57
CA ILE A 473 2.53 -11.97 31.75
C ILE A 473 2.00 -13.38 31.98
N ALA A 474 2.38 -14.00 33.10
CA ALA A 474 2.02 -15.38 33.42
C ALA A 474 0.65 -15.48 34.09
N SER A 475 0.35 -14.58 35.03
CA SER A 475 -0.93 -14.56 35.76
C SER A 475 -1.14 -13.25 36.54
N VAL A 476 -2.36 -13.06 37.04
CA VAL A 476 -2.73 -12.00 38.01
C VAL A 476 -2.54 -12.56 39.42
N LEU A 477 -1.89 -11.80 40.32
CA LEU A 477 -1.55 -12.30 41.67
C LEU A 477 -2.73 -12.23 42.65
N ASP A 478 -3.43 -11.09 42.70
CA ASP A 478 -4.45 -10.78 43.71
C ASP A 478 -5.56 -9.85 43.17
N GLU A 479 -6.66 -9.76 43.92
CA GLU A 479 -7.80 -8.88 43.62
C GLU A 479 -7.55 -7.41 43.99
N ASP A 480 -6.52 -7.12 44.81
CA ASP A 480 -6.17 -5.75 45.20
C ASP A 480 -5.34 -5.07 44.10
N PRO A 481 -5.90 -4.10 43.35
CA PRO A 481 -5.15 -3.47 42.27
C PRO A 481 -4.07 -2.51 42.80
N ALA A 482 -3.07 -2.26 41.97
CA ALA A 482 -2.24 -1.08 42.12
C ALA A 482 -3.02 0.16 41.66
N LEU A 483 -2.98 1.20 42.49
CA LEU A 483 -3.60 2.48 42.21
C LEU A 483 -2.51 3.49 41.86
N ALA A 484 -2.79 4.44 40.96
CA ALA A 484 -2.01 5.66 40.84
C ALA A 484 -2.94 6.86 41.07
N ALA A 485 -2.50 7.73 41.98
CA ALA A 485 -3.17 8.98 42.32
C ALA A 485 -2.13 10.12 42.37
N PHE A 486 -2.61 11.35 42.29
CA PHE A 486 -1.80 12.50 42.68
C PHE A 486 -1.72 12.53 44.20
N ALA A 487 -0.57 12.95 44.72
CA ALA A 487 -0.40 13.22 46.14
C ALA A 487 0.05 14.68 46.32
N VAL A 488 -0.60 15.40 47.20
CA VAL A 488 -0.26 16.78 47.55
C VAL A 488 0.20 16.85 49.00
N ALA A 489 0.93 17.91 49.34
CA ALA A 489 1.34 18.17 50.70
C ALA A 489 0.12 18.29 51.64
N ALA A 490 0.25 17.86 52.90
CA ALA A 490 -0.88 17.78 53.82
C ALA A 490 -1.55 19.13 54.12
N ASP A 491 -0.82 20.23 53.93
CA ASP A 491 -1.23 21.62 54.10
C ASP A 491 -1.87 22.24 52.85
N GLN A 492 -2.04 21.48 51.76
CA GLN A 492 -2.62 21.96 50.49
C GLN A 492 -3.99 21.32 50.17
N PRO A 493 -5.05 21.50 50.99
CA PRO A 493 -6.37 20.92 50.72
C PRO A 493 -7.05 21.51 49.48
N GLN A 494 -6.82 22.78 49.16
CA GLN A 494 -7.40 23.44 47.98
C GLN A 494 -6.89 22.80 46.69
N LEU A 495 -5.57 22.56 46.58
CA LEU A 495 -5.00 21.89 45.40
C LEU A 495 -5.57 20.47 45.22
N GLN A 496 -5.73 19.72 46.31
CA GLN A 496 -6.35 18.39 46.26
C GLN A 496 -7.79 18.45 45.73
N ALA A 497 -8.59 19.39 46.22
CA ALA A 497 -9.98 19.57 45.79
C ALA A 497 -10.09 20.00 44.32
N ILE A 498 -9.22 20.92 43.87
CA ILE A 498 -9.13 21.35 42.46
C ILE A 498 -8.82 20.15 41.56
N LEU A 499 -7.81 19.35 41.93
CA LEU A 499 -7.42 18.16 41.17
C LEU A 499 -8.55 17.11 41.12
N ASP A 500 -9.26 16.88 42.23
CA ASP A 500 -10.40 15.95 42.26
C ASP A 500 -11.56 16.40 41.37
N LYS A 501 -11.91 17.70 41.41
CA LYS A 501 -12.96 18.29 40.56
C LYS A 501 -12.55 18.22 39.09
N ALA A 502 -11.29 18.50 38.78
CA ALA A 502 -10.76 18.36 37.43
C ALA A 502 -10.84 16.90 36.96
N LEU A 503 -10.42 15.92 37.78
CA LEU A 503 -10.53 14.50 37.47
C LEU A 503 -11.98 14.02 37.31
N LEU A 504 -12.94 14.57 38.05
CA LEU A 504 -14.37 14.28 37.87
C LEU A 504 -14.95 14.87 36.59
N SER A 505 -14.39 15.98 36.11
CA SER A 505 -14.82 16.61 34.86
C SER A 505 -14.33 15.88 33.60
N ILE A 506 -13.34 14.99 33.73
CA ILE A 506 -12.83 14.16 32.63
C ILE A 506 -13.69 12.89 32.51
N PRO A 507 -14.40 12.68 31.39
CA PRO A 507 -15.18 11.47 31.14
C PRO A 507 -14.32 10.20 31.24
N PRO A 508 -14.87 9.08 31.75
CA PRO A 508 -14.15 7.82 31.85
C PRO A 508 -13.61 7.31 30.50
N GLU A 509 -14.32 7.55 29.38
CA GLU A 509 -13.85 7.13 28.07
C GLU A 509 -12.62 7.91 27.60
N GLU A 510 -12.58 9.22 27.86
CA GLU A 510 -11.43 10.09 27.53
C GLU A 510 -10.20 9.70 28.37
N LEU A 511 -10.40 9.46 29.67
CA LEU A 511 -9.34 8.96 30.54
C LEU A 511 -8.83 7.59 30.05
N ALA A 512 -9.72 6.69 29.62
CA ALA A 512 -9.35 5.40 29.05
C ALA A 512 -8.60 5.53 27.72
N GLN A 513 -8.97 6.48 26.86
CA GLN A 513 -8.25 6.78 25.61
C GLN A 513 -6.82 7.28 25.87
N LEU A 514 -6.66 8.21 26.82
CA LEU A 514 -5.34 8.69 27.26
C LEU A 514 -4.46 7.53 27.74
N ILE A 515 -5.01 6.64 28.56
CA ILE A 515 -4.29 5.46 29.07
C ILE A 515 -3.95 4.47 27.93
N ASN A 516 -4.92 4.17 27.06
CA ASN A 516 -4.76 3.18 25.99
C ASN A 516 -3.75 3.60 24.91
N ARG A 517 -3.61 4.89 24.64
CA ARG A 517 -2.58 5.44 23.74
C ARG A 517 -1.18 4.96 24.14
N TRP A 518 -0.88 4.96 25.43
CA TRP A 518 0.40 4.50 25.97
C TRP A 518 0.49 2.97 26.13
N ARG A 519 -0.65 2.25 26.06
CA ARG A 519 -0.72 0.79 26.16
C ARG A 519 -0.48 0.07 24.82
N THR A 520 -0.80 0.73 23.70
CA THR A 520 -0.85 0.11 22.35
C THR A 520 0.14 0.72 21.35
N SER A 521 0.91 1.74 21.74
CA SER A 521 1.86 2.44 20.87
C SER A 521 3.16 1.66 20.63
N SER A 522 3.05 0.43 20.12
CA SER A 522 4.18 -0.36 19.61
C SER A 522 4.60 0.04 18.18
N LEU A 523 4.28 1.25 17.69
CA LEU A 523 4.44 1.61 16.28
C LEU A 523 5.27 2.88 16.00
N VAL A 524 5.76 3.66 16.98
CA VAL A 524 6.46 4.93 16.69
C VAL A 524 7.69 5.23 17.57
N SER A 525 8.39 4.25 18.14
CA SER A 525 9.67 4.55 18.80
C SER A 525 10.79 3.54 18.63
N ASP A 526 10.79 2.73 17.56
CA ASP A 526 12.01 2.05 17.15
C ASP A 526 12.76 2.98 16.20
N SER A 527 13.62 3.83 16.77
CA SER A 527 14.72 4.40 16.00
C SER A 527 15.80 3.31 15.92
N PRO A 528 15.95 2.59 14.79
CA PRO A 528 16.92 1.49 14.66
C PRO A 528 18.36 1.92 14.99
N TRP A 529 18.65 3.21 15.03
CA TRP A 529 19.97 3.75 15.38
C TRP A 529 20.46 3.38 16.78
N ARG A 530 19.56 3.21 17.77
CA ARG A 530 19.97 2.94 19.16
C ARG A 530 20.44 1.50 19.37
N ASP A 531 19.77 0.52 18.75
CA ASP A 531 20.12 -0.89 18.84
C ASP A 531 21.43 -1.20 18.12
N TYR A 532 21.71 -0.49 17.02
CA TYR A 532 22.96 -0.63 16.29
C TYR A 532 24.09 0.26 16.82
N ARG A 533 23.87 1.17 17.77
CA ARG A 533 24.94 2.07 18.26
C ARG A 533 26.06 1.31 18.97
N THR A 534 25.71 0.35 19.81
CA THR A 534 26.69 -0.48 20.52
C THR A 534 27.41 -1.41 19.56
N LEU A 535 26.70 -2.02 18.60
CA LEU A 535 27.29 -2.82 17.53
C LEU A 535 28.22 -1.98 16.66
N ALA A 536 27.81 -0.77 16.27
CA ALA A 536 28.62 0.16 15.47
C ALA A 536 29.86 0.63 16.23
N LEU A 537 29.74 0.94 17.53
CA LEU A 537 30.89 1.24 18.38
C LEU A 537 31.80 0.02 18.56
N GLN A 538 31.26 -1.19 18.70
CA GLN A 538 32.04 -2.43 18.77
C GLN A 538 32.77 -2.69 17.45
N VAL A 539 32.10 -2.51 16.30
CA VAL A 539 32.70 -2.63 14.97
C VAL A 539 33.77 -1.55 14.78
N LEU A 540 33.54 -0.32 15.24
CA LEU A 540 34.49 0.79 15.14
C LEU A 540 35.70 0.57 16.05
N VAL A 541 35.52 0.11 17.28
CA VAL A 541 36.61 -0.26 18.20
C VAL A 541 37.37 -1.48 17.67
N LEU A 542 36.67 -2.49 17.15
CA LEU A 542 37.30 -3.67 16.54
C LEU A 542 38.08 -3.27 15.28
N SER A 543 37.53 -2.38 14.46
CA SER A 543 38.20 -1.84 13.27
C SER A 543 39.40 -1.00 13.67
N ALA A 544 39.30 -0.18 14.72
CA ALA A 544 40.41 0.61 15.25
C ALA A 544 41.51 -0.27 15.86
N LEU A 545 41.14 -1.36 16.55
CA LEU A 545 42.08 -2.35 17.08
C LEU A 545 42.74 -3.16 15.96
N LEU A 546 42.00 -3.52 14.92
CA LEU A 546 42.54 -4.15 13.71
C LEU A 546 43.48 -3.20 12.98
N LEU A 547 43.10 -1.92 12.82
CA LEU A 547 43.94 -0.91 12.19
C LEU A 547 45.20 -0.64 13.02
N ALA A 548 45.08 -0.51 14.34
CA ALA A 548 46.20 -0.36 15.25
C ALA A 548 47.09 -1.61 15.25
N GLY A 549 46.50 -2.80 15.17
CA GLY A 549 47.19 -4.07 15.00
C GLY A 549 47.94 -4.13 13.68
N VAL A 550 47.34 -3.68 12.58
CA VAL A 550 47.99 -3.57 11.26
C VAL A 550 49.11 -2.54 11.29
N VAL A 551 48.92 -1.37 11.91
CA VAL A 551 49.94 -0.33 12.04
C VAL A 551 51.09 -0.80 12.92
N PHE A 552 50.79 -1.43 14.07
CA PHE A 552 51.78 -2.01 14.97
C PHE A 552 52.53 -3.15 14.27
N TRP A 553 51.83 -4.05 13.58
CA TRP A 553 52.42 -5.14 12.80
C TRP A 553 53.30 -4.60 11.67
N ASN A 554 52.86 -3.54 10.98
CA ASN A 554 53.62 -2.89 9.91
C ASN A 554 54.85 -2.15 10.47
N SER A 555 54.73 -1.51 11.64
CA SER A 555 55.87 -0.89 12.33
C SER A 555 56.85 -1.93 12.90
N TYR A 556 56.33 -3.03 13.44
CA TYR A 556 57.13 -4.16 13.93
C TYR A 556 57.83 -4.85 12.76
N LEU A 557 57.14 -5.10 11.65
CA LEU A 557 57.74 -5.59 10.41
C LEU A 557 58.79 -4.63 9.90
N ARG A 558 58.56 -3.31 9.88
CA ARG A 558 59.59 -2.35 9.46
C ARG A 558 60.81 -2.38 10.36
N LYS A 559 60.63 -2.53 11.68
CA LYS A 559 61.74 -2.67 12.62
C LYS A 559 62.50 -3.99 12.42
N LEU A 560 61.77 -5.08 12.20
CA LEU A 560 62.32 -6.42 11.91
C LEU A 560 63.01 -6.47 10.54
N ILE A 561 62.46 -5.76 9.55
CA ILE A 561 63.02 -5.59 8.20
C ILE A 561 64.29 -4.76 8.29
N ASN A 562 64.31 -3.66 9.05
CA ASN A 562 65.51 -2.83 9.24
C ASN A 562 66.66 -3.62 9.90
N GLN A 563 66.33 -4.43 10.91
CA GLN A 563 67.29 -5.35 11.56
C GLN A 563 67.75 -6.48 10.62
N ARG A 564 66.88 -6.94 9.71
CA ARG A 564 67.24 -7.92 8.67
C ARG A 564 68.01 -7.30 7.50
N THR A 565 67.78 -6.03 7.13
CA THR A 565 68.50 -5.36 6.05
C THR A 565 69.97 -5.12 6.39
N GLU A 566 70.28 -4.83 7.66
CA GLU A 566 71.68 -4.78 8.14
C GLU A 566 72.38 -6.15 8.00
N ALA A 567 71.66 -7.25 8.24
CA ALA A 567 72.16 -8.61 8.01
C ALA A 567 72.19 -9.00 6.52
N GLN A 568 71.27 -8.47 5.70
CA GLN A 568 71.18 -8.72 4.26
C GLN A 568 72.22 -7.95 3.44
N HIS A 569 72.70 -6.81 3.92
CA HIS A 569 73.82 -6.09 3.29
C HIS A 569 75.11 -6.93 3.29
N ALA A 570 75.31 -7.79 4.29
CA ALA A 570 76.42 -8.76 4.31
C ALA A 570 76.18 -9.99 3.40
N LEU A 571 74.92 -10.24 2.99
CA LEU A 571 74.52 -11.36 2.11
C LEU A 571 74.33 -10.92 0.65
N GLN A 572 74.34 -9.61 0.38
CA GLN A 572 74.09 -9.02 -0.94
C GLN A 572 75.21 -9.28 -1.95
N ASP A 573 76.42 -9.60 -1.51
CA ASP A 573 77.47 -10.14 -2.38
C ASP A 573 77.13 -11.55 -2.90
N GLN A 574 76.25 -12.29 -2.20
CA GLN A 574 75.89 -13.67 -2.53
C GLN A 574 74.62 -13.79 -3.40
N LEU A 575 73.88 -12.70 -3.61
CA LEU A 575 72.56 -12.70 -4.26
C LEU A 575 72.51 -11.88 -5.55
N ALA A 576 73.62 -11.81 -6.29
CA ALA A 576 73.59 -11.66 -7.75
C ALA A 576 72.74 -12.75 -8.43
N LEU A 577 72.50 -13.86 -7.72
CA LEU A 577 71.66 -15.00 -8.08
C LEU A 577 70.13 -14.76 -7.90
N SER A 578 69.69 -13.80 -7.08
CA SER A 578 68.26 -13.55 -6.78
C SER A 578 67.51 -12.75 -7.86
N ARG A 579 68.24 -12.12 -8.80
CA ARG A 579 67.65 -11.30 -9.87
C ARG A 579 66.68 -12.07 -10.78
N GLY A 580 66.82 -13.39 -10.92
CA GLY A 580 65.88 -14.23 -11.69
C GLY A 580 64.53 -14.47 -11.00
N LEU A 581 64.46 -14.36 -9.66
CA LEU A 581 63.22 -14.58 -8.89
C LEU A 581 62.37 -13.31 -8.76
N LEU A 582 63.00 -12.13 -8.88
CA LEU A 582 62.33 -10.82 -8.81
C LEU A 582 61.48 -10.51 -10.04
N GLU A 583 61.84 -11.04 -11.22
CA GLU A 583 61.06 -10.85 -12.45
C GLU A 583 59.72 -11.60 -12.38
N GLN A 584 59.70 -12.78 -11.75
CA GLN A 584 58.47 -13.56 -11.53
C GLN A 584 57.50 -12.89 -10.54
N LEU A 585 58.03 -12.16 -9.55
CA LEU A 585 57.22 -11.44 -8.56
C LEU A 585 56.65 -10.12 -9.10
N ARG A 586 57.35 -9.47 -10.03
CA ARG A 586 56.88 -8.26 -10.70
C ARG A 586 55.74 -8.56 -11.67
N GLN A 587 55.87 -9.66 -12.44
CA GLN A 587 54.83 -10.16 -13.32
C GLN A 587 53.51 -10.44 -12.57
N ALA A 588 53.59 -11.13 -11.42
CA ALA A 588 52.40 -11.46 -10.61
C ALA A 588 51.70 -10.25 -9.97
N LYS A 589 52.42 -9.15 -9.74
CA LYS A 589 51.85 -7.90 -9.21
C LYS A 589 51.14 -7.10 -10.30
N ASP A 590 51.77 -6.98 -11.47
CA ASP A 590 51.20 -6.27 -12.61
C ASP A 590 49.92 -6.99 -13.11
N ASP A 591 49.89 -8.32 -13.06
CA ASP A 591 48.71 -9.14 -13.35
C ASP A 591 47.56 -8.88 -12.36
N ALA A 592 47.86 -8.66 -11.07
CA ALA A 592 46.84 -8.38 -10.04
C ALA A 592 46.29 -6.94 -10.12
N GLU A 593 47.13 -5.96 -10.46
CA GLU A 593 46.71 -4.57 -10.68
C GLU A 593 45.85 -4.45 -11.96
N GLN A 594 46.21 -5.18 -13.02
CA GLN A 594 45.42 -5.27 -14.26
C GLN A 594 44.06 -5.95 -14.02
N ALA A 595 44.01 -7.03 -13.22
CA ALA A 595 42.76 -7.69 -12.84
C ALA A 595 41.84 -6.75 -12.02
N SER A 596 42.41 -5.94 -11.14
CA SER A 596 41.66 -4.98 -10.31
C SER A 596 41.05 -3.84 -11.13
N GLN A 597 41.83 -3.23 -12.05
CA GLN A 597 41.32 -2.18 -12.95
C GLN A 597 40.27 -2.70 -13.93
N THR A 598 40.43 -3.92 -14.43
CA THR A 598 39.41 -4.59 -15.26
C THR A 598 38.10 -4.77 -14.50
N LYS A 599 38.16 -5.15 -13.22
CA LYS A 599 36.99 -5.30 -12.34
C LYS A 599 36.29 -3.98 -12.02
N SER A 600 37.03 -2.88 -11.85
CA SER A 600 36.44 -1.55 -11.66
C SER A 600 35.78 -1.02 -12.93
N THR A 601 36.40 -1.24 -14.09
CA THR A 601 35.84 -0.87 -15.40
C THR A 601 34.59 -1.69 -15.72
N PHE A 602 34.58 -2.98 -15.38
CA PHE A 602 33.42 -3.88 -15.42
C PHE A 602 32.22 -3.30 -14.66
N LEU A 603 32.38 -2.92 -13.39
CA LEU A 603 31.28 -2.39 -12.59
C LEU A 603 30.73 -1.06 -13.13
N ALA A 604 31.60 -0.21 -13.69
CA ALA A 604 31.21 1.06 -14.28
C ALA A 604 30.36 0.85 -15.55
N THR A 605 30.81 -0.01 -16.47
CA THR A 605 30.07 -0.33 -17.70
C THR A 605 28.71 -0.98 -17.40
N MET A 606 28.66 -1.92 -16.44
CA MET A 606 27.40 -2.56 -16.02
C MET A 606 26.38 -1.57 -15.49
N SER A 607 26.82 -0.61 -14.67
CA SER A 607 25.93 0.41 -14.14
C SER A 607 25.33 1.27 -15.26
N HIS A 608 26.07 1.51 -16.35
CA HIS A 608 25.58 2.28 -17.50
C HIS A 608 24.65 1.47 -18.41
N GLU A 609 24.95 0.20 -18.67
CA GLU A 609 24.14 -0.70 -19.52
C GLU A 609 22.83 -1.13 -18.83
N ILE A 610 22.78 -1.13 -17.49
CA ILE A 610 21.54 -1.36 -16.73
C ILE A 610 20.69 -0.08 -16.64
N ARG A 611 21.34 1.07 -16.40
CA ARG A 611 20.65 2.35 -16.15
C ARG A 611 19.92 2.87 -17.39
N THR A 612 20.48 2.68 -18.57
CA THR A 612 19.94 3.21 -19.83
C THR A 612 18.57 2.59 -20.20
N PRO A 613 18.39 1.26 -20.27
CA PRO A 613 17.08 0.66 -20.49
C PRO A 613 16.14 0.86 -19.31
N MET A 614 16.64 0.88 -18.07
CA MET A 614 15.81 1.11 -16.89
C MET A 614 15.15 2.51 -16.89
N ASN A 615 15.91 3.55 -17.25
CA ASN A 615 15.37 4.91 -17.37
C ASN A 615 14.38 5.04 -18.53
N ALA A 616 14.57 4.29 -19.62
CA ALA A 616 13.64 4.25 -20.74
C ALA A 616 12.32 3.56 -20.37
N VAL A 617 12.38 2.44 -19.62
CA VAL A 617 11.19 1.76 -19.07
C VAL A 617 10.40 2.69 -18.16
N ILE A 618 11.08 3.38 -17.24
CA ILE A 618 10.44 4.34 -16.32
C ILE A 618 9.76 5.46 -17.10
N GLY A 619 10.47 6.10 -18.05
CA GLY A 619 9.90 7.20 -18.85
C GLY A 619 8.72 6.78 -19.73
N LEU A 620 8.75 5.59 -20.33
CA LEU A 620 7.65 5.08 -21.14
C LEU A 620 6.44 4.68 -20.27
N LEU A 621 6.67 4.14 -19.06
CA LEU A 621 5.60 3.86 -18.11
C LEU A 621 4.98 5.15 -17.55
N GLU A 622 5.78 6.18 -17.28
CA GLU A 622 5.30 7.52 -16.90
C GLU A 622 4.41 8.12 -18.00
N LEU A 623 4.86 8.09 -19.26
CA LEU A 623 4.06 8.53 -20.40
C LEU A 623 2.76 7.75 -20.55
N ALA A 624 2.80 6.43 -20.39
CA ALA A 624 1.59 5.59 -20.45
C ALA A 624 0.61 5.87 -19.29
N LEU A 625 1.11 6.22 -18.09
CA LEU A 625 0.28 6.62 -16.95
C LEU A 625 -0.35 8.01 -17.14
N GLU A 626 0.39 8.95 -17.74
CA GLU A 626 -0.09 10.29 -18.11
C GLU A 626 -1.18 10.22 -19.20
N ASP A 627 -0.96 9.38 -20.22
CA ASP A 627 -1.93 9.14 -21.30
C ASP A 627 -3.22 8.52 -20.75
N CYS A 628 -3.12 7.53 -19.85
CA CYS A 628 -4.28 6.94 -19.18
C CYS A 628 -5.10 7.98 -18.40
N ARG A 629 -4.46 8.95 -17.74
CA ARG A 629 -5.13 10.05 -17.01
C ARG A 629 -5.84 11.03 -17.95
N SER A 630 -5.37 11.15 -19.19
CA SER A 630 -5.96 12.00 -20.22
C SER A 630 -6.92 11.25 -21.17
N GLY A 631 -7.26 10.00 -20.86
CA GLY A 631 -8.20 9.17 -21.63
C GLY A 631 -7.64 8.60 -22.93
N ARG A 632 -6.31 8.66 -23.14
CA ARG A 632 -5.60 8.05 -24.28
C ARG A 632 -4.92 6.77 -23.81
N SER A 633 -4.92 5.72 -24.62
CA SER A 633 -4.18 4.49 -24.29
C SER A 633 -3.31 4.11 -25.48
N ASP A 634 -2.02 4.46 -25.41
CA ASP A 634 -1.04 4.05 -26.42
C ASP A 634 -0.43 2.70 -26.04
N ILE A 635 -0.99 1.66 -26.65
CA ILE A 635 -0.54 0.28 -26.50
C ILE A 635 0.92 0.12 -26.95
N HIS A 636 1.40 0.94 -27.90
CA HIS A 636 2.77 0.86 -28.41
C HIS A 636 3.81 1.32 -27.38
N THR A 637 3.49 2.35 -26.59
CA THR A 637 4.33 2.84 -25.48
C THR A 637 4.47 1.78 -24.38
N LEU A 638 3.36 1.13 -24.01
CA LEU A 638 3.37 0.02 -23.04
C LEU A 638 4.12 -1.21 -23.56
N GLN A 639 3.99 -1.55 -24.84
CA GLN A 639 4.74 -2.64 -25.48
C GLN A 639 6.24 -2.34 -25.50
N THR A 640 6.64 -1.12 -25.85
CA THR A 640 8.05 -0.71 -25.89
C THR A 640 8.67 -0.72 -24.49
N ALA A 641 7.92 -0.33 -23.46
CA ALA A 641 8.36 -0.43 -22.06
C ALA A 641 8.54 -1.89 -21.62
N HIS A 642 7.60 -2.77 -21.99
CA HIS A 642 7.68 -4.19 -21.71
C HIS A 642 8.88 -4.86 -22.39
N ASP A 643 9.13 -4.56 -23.67
CA ASP A 643 10.25 -5.11 -24.42
C ASP A 643 11.60 -4.61 -23.88
N SER A 644 11.67 -3.36 -23.43
CA SER A 644 12.85 -2.79 -22.76
C SER A 644 13.12 -3.44 -21.40
N ALA A 645 12.08 -3.80 -20.65
CA ALA A 645 12.21 -4.51 -19.37
C ALA A 645 12.66 -5.98 -19.56
N LEU A 646 12.18 -6.66 -20.61
CA LEU A 646 12.64 -8.00 -20.97
C LEU A 646 14.11 -8.03 -21.39
N GLY A 647 14.56 -7.04 -22.19
CA GLY A 647 15.97 -6.93 -22.60
C GLY A 647 16.91 -6.71 -21.41
N LEU A 648 16.47 -5.97 -20.38
CA LEU A 648 17.24 -5.82 -19.15
C LEU A 648 17.36 -7.14 -18.35
N LEU A 649 16.31 -7.96 -18.33
CA LEU A 649 16.35 -9.27 -17.68
C LEU A 649 17.31 -10.24 -18.38
N GLU A 650 17.34 -10.24 -19.71
CA GLU A 650 18.30 -11.03 -20.50
C GLU A 650 19.74 -10.60 -20.22
N LEU A 651 20.00 -9.28 -20.19
CA LEU A 651 21.31 -8.73 -19.84
C LEU A 651 21.76 -9.18 -18.44
N ILE A 652 20.89 -9.09 -17.43
CA ILE A 652 21.20 -9.54 -16.07
C ILE A 652 21.51 -11.05 -16.04
N GLY A 653 20.75 -11.85 -16.81
CA GLY A 653 21.01 -13.27 -16.98
C GLY A 653 22.42 -13.55 -17.53
N ASP A 654 22.81 -12.87 -18.61
CA ASP A 654 24.12 -13.01 -19.24
C ASP A 654 25.28 -12.64 -18.29
N ILE A 655 25.09 -11.58 -17.48
CA ILE A 655 26.08 -11.15 -16.47
C ILE A 655 26.30 -12.22 -15.40
N LEU A 656 25.21 -12.82 -14.93
CA LEU A 656 25.26 -13.89 -13.94
C LEU A 656 25.93 -15.14 -14.51
N ASP A 657 25.71 -15.45 -15.78
CA ASP A 657 26.39 -16.54 -16.48
C ASP A 657 27.90 -16.27 -16.60
N ILE A 658 28.36 -15.04 -16.94
CA ILE A 658 29.80 -14.68 -16.91
C ILE A 658 30.40 -14.91 -15.51
N SER A 659 29.73 -14.43 -14.46
CA SER A 659 30.26 -14.56 -13.09
C SER A 659 30.33 -16.02 -12.63
N ARG A 660 29.42 -16.88 -13.10
CA ARG A 660 29.45 -18.33 -12.82
C ARG A 660 30.53 -19.04 -13.62
N ILE A 661 30.80 -18.61 -14.85
CA ILE A 661 31.90 -19.11 -15.67
C ILE A 661 33.25 -18.79 -15.03
N GLU A 662 33.50 -17.53 -14.65
CA GLU A 662 34.78 -17.09 -14.07
C GLU A 662 35.09 -17.74 -12.72
N SER A 663 34.04 -18.03 -11.94
CA SER A 663 34.18 -18.71 -10.66
C SER A 663 34.31 -20.24 -10.79
N GLY A 664 34.16 -20.81 -12.00
CA GLY A 664 34.21 -22.25 -12.23
C GLY A 664 33.00 -23.03 -11.71
N HIS A 665 31.87 -22.37 -11.42
CA HIS A 665 30.68 -22.97 -10.80
C HIS A 665 29.58 -23.36 -11.81
N ILE A 666 29.88 -23.44 -13.11
CA ILE A 666 28.94 -24.01 -14.10
C ILE A 666 29.12 -25.53 -14.16
N THR A 667 28.10 -26.25 -13.70
CA THR A 667 28.01 -27.71 -13.82
C THR A 667 27.10 -28.07 -14.98
N LEU A 668 27.61 -28.83 -15.96
CA LEU A 668 26.81 -29.35 -17.07
C LEU A 668 25.90 -30.49 -16.61
N GLN A 669 24.68 -30.56 -17.13
CA GLN A 669 23.72 -31.63 -16.85
C GLN A 669 23.41 -32.43 -18.11
N PRO A 670 24.29 -33.37 -18.49
CA PRO A 670 24.06 -34.19 -19.67
C PRO A 670 22.86 -35.12 -19.47
N VAL A 671 21.82 -34.96 -20.30
CA VAL A 671 20.62 -35.80 -20.34
C VAL A 671 20.37 -36.31 -21.76
N PRO A 672 19.68 -37.47 -21.94
CA PRO A 672 19.32 -37.97 -23.26
C PRO A 672 18.49 -36.93 -24.03
N THR A 673 19.02 -36.45 -25.16
CA THR A 673 18.46 -35.35 -25.93
C THR A 673 18.44 -35.68 -27.42
N ASP A 674 17.29 -35.47 -28.08
CA ASP A 674 17.20 -35.47 -29.55
C ASP A 674 17.67 -34.13 -30.11
N LEU A 675 18.87 -34.11 -30.71
CA LEU A 675 19.47 -32.89 -31.26
C LEU A 675 18.65 -32.31 -32.41
N ARG A 676 18.04 -33.16 -33.23
CA ARG A 676 17.24 -32.71 -34.38
C ARG A 676 16.04 -31.92 -33.90
N GLU A 677 15.33 -32.43 -32.90
CA GLU A 677 14.16 -31.76 -32.35
C GLU A 677 14.56 -30.51 -31.57
N LEU A 678 15.68 -30.51 -30.85
CA LEU A 678 16.18 -29.32 -30.16
C LEU A 678 16.46 -28.15 -31.11
N VAL A 679 17.19 -28.41 -32.21
CA VAL A 679 17.50 -27.38 -33.21
C VAL A 679 16.22 -26.93 -33.92
N ARG A 680 15.34 -27.87 -34.31
CA ARG A 680 14.04 -27.54 -34.93
C ARG A 680 13.17 -26.68 -34.02
N ALA A 681 13.03 -27.05 -32.75
CA ALA A 681 12.25 -26.30 -31.78
C ALA A 681 12.82 -24.90 -31.57
N THR A 682 14.15 -24.76 -31.60
CA THR A 682 14.80 -23.45 -31.50
C THR A 682 14.54 -22.60 -32.74
N LEU A 683 14.65 -23.15 -33.96
CA LEU A 683 14.35 -22.42 -35.20
C LEU A 683 12.91 -21.90 -35.27
N ARG A 684 11.94 -22.74 -34.87
CA ARG A 684 10.51 -22.36 -34.82
C ARG A 684 10.23 -21.12 -33.97
N VAL A 685 11.01 -20.90 -32.90
CA VAL A 685 10.85 -19.73 -32.03
C VAL A 685 11.24 -18.44 -32.77
N PHE A 686 12.27 -18.50 -33.63
CA PHE A 686 12.79 -17.33 -34.33
C PHE A 686 12.19 -17.09 -35.72
N GLU A 687 11.38 -18.03 -36.25
CA GLU A 687 10.66 -17.86 -37.53
C GLU A 687 9.79 -16.59 -37.55
N GLY A 688 9.07 -16.31 -36.45
CA GLY A 688 8.24 -15.11 -36.33
C GLY A 688 9.06 -13.82 -36.41
N ASN A 689 10.20 -13.78 -35.71
CA ASN A 689 11.11 -12.64 -35.67
C ASN A 689 11.77 -12.40 -37.04
N ALA A 690 12.20 -13.45 -37.72
CA ALA A 690 12.76 -13.37 -39.07
C ALA A 690 11.70 -12.87 -40.07
N ARG A 691 10.47 -13.41 -40.01
CA ARG A 691 9.36 -13.00 -40.88
C ARG A 691 8.95 -11.55 -40.67
N ALA A 692 8.96 -11.05 -39.43
CA ALA A 692 8.67 -9.64 -39.13
C ALA A 692 9.70 -8.69 -39.76
N LYS A 693 10.97 -9.11 -39.88
CA LYS A 693 12.02 -8.38 -40.60
C LYS A 693 12.06 -8.65 -42.12
N GLY A 694 11.25 -9.57 -42.63
CA GLY A 694 11.26 -9.98 -44.04
C GLY A 694 12.47 -10.83 -44.44
N LEU A 695 13.08 -11.55 -43.49
CA LEU A 695 14.20 -12.47 -43.73
C LEU A 695 13.71 -13.90 -43.94
N HIS A 696 14.40 -14.66 -44.79
CA HIS A 696 14.20 -16.10 -44.92
C HIS A 696 15.05 -16.85 -43.89
N LEU A 697 14.41 -17.61 -43.00
CA LEU A 697 15.08 -18.49 -42.03
C LEU A 697 14.81 -19.94 -42.44
N HIS A 698 15.86 -20.69 -42.77
CA HIS A 698 15.76 -22.12 -43.09
C HIS A 698 16.80 -22.95 -42.34
N GLY A 699 16.42 -24.20 -42.06
CA GLY A 699 17.29 -25.14 -41.36
C GLY A 699 17.47 -26.44 -42.14
N GLU A 700 18.72 -26.83 -42.40
CA GLU A 700 19.05 -28.16 -42.93
C GLU A 700 19.35 -29.10 -41.76
N LEU A 701 18.47 -30.07 -41.56
CA LEU A 701 18.53 -31.03 -40.46
C LEU A 701 18.63 -32.46 -40.99
N PRO A 702 19.31 -33.37 -40.29
CA PRO A 702 19.40 -34.78 -40.67
C PRO A 702 18.01 -35.45 -40.67
N ALA A 703 17.85 -36.47 -41.52
CA ALA A 703 16.57 -37.16 -41.71
C ALA A 703 16.17 -38.02 -40.48
N GLU A 704 17.15 -38.61 -39.80
CA GLU A 704 16.96 -39.45 -38.62
C GLU A 704 17.18 -38.66 -37.32
N PRO A 705 16.45 -39.00 -36.23
CA PRO A 705 16.68 -38.40 -34.91
C PRO A 705 18.03 -38.86 -34.34
N ALA A 706 18.73 -37.96 -33.66
CA ALA A 706 20.06 -38.22 -33.12
C ALA A 706 20.06 -38.00 -31.62
N TRP A 707 20.07 -39.11 -30.89
CA TRP A 707 20.04 -39.14 -29.42
C TRP A 707 21.46 -39.11 -28.86
N VAL A 708 21.74 -38.08 -28.07
CA VAL A 708 23.03 -37.89 -27.39
C VAL A 708 22.81 -37.48 -25.93
N LEU A 709 23.81 -37.72 -25.08
CA LEU A 709 23.87 -37.12 -23.74
C LEU A 709 24.39 -35.69 -23.85
N ALA A 710 23.50 -34.72 -23.72
CA ALA A 710 23.84 -33.31 -23.79
C ALA A 710 23.01 -32.48 -22.81
N ASP A 711 23.48 -31.27 -22.51
CA ASP A 711 22.71 -30.29 -21.74
C ASP A 711 21.84 -29.47 -22.72
N PRO A 712 20.52 -29.73 -22.81
CA PRO A 712 19.66 -29.08 -23.79
C PRO A 712 19.48 -27.58 -23.51
N LEU A 713 19.59 -27.15 -22.25
CA LEU A 713 19.46 -25.74 -21.89
C LEU A 713 20.65 -24.94 -22.43
N ARG A 714 21.87 -25.44 -22.21
CA ARG A 714 23.10 -24.78 -22.67
C ARG A 714 23.26 -24.81 -24.18
N LEU A 715 22.89 -25.93 -24.83
CA LEU A 715 22.87 -25.99 -26.30
C LEU A 715 21.85 -25.03 -26.91
N LYS A 716 20.65 -24.94 -26.35
CA LYS A 716 19.64 -23.97 -26.78
C LYS A 716 20.13 -22.53 -26.60
N GLN A 717 20.86 -22.24 -25.53
CA GLN A 717 21.46 -20.92 -25.28
C GLN A 717 22.48 -20.56 -26.36
N ILE A 718 23.40 -21.46 -26.69
CA ILE A 718 24.36 -21.28 -27.80
C ILE A 718 23.60 -20.98 -29.11
N LEU A 719 22.64 -21.82 -29.48
CA LEU A 719 21.88 -21.67 -30.73
C LEU A 719 21.06 -20.37 -30.77
N SER A 720 20.39 -20.02 -29.68
CA SER A 720 19.57 -18.81 -29.60
C SER A 720 20.43 -17.55 -29.74
N ASN A 721 21.61 -17.53 -29.12
CA ASN A 721 22.55 -16.41 -29.23
C ASN A 721 23.08 -16.24 -30.66
N LEU A 722 23.40 -17.34 -31.34
CA LEU A 722 23.88 -17.30 -32.72
C LEU A 722 22.78 -16.89 -33.71
N ILE A 723 21.59 -17.48 -33.62
CA ILE A 723 20.45 -17.19 -34.51
C ILE A 723 19.93 -15.75 -34.29
N SER A 724 19.82 -15.32 -33.03
CA SER A 724 19.40 -13.95 -32.71
C SER A 724 20.38 -12.92 -33.27
N ASN A 725 21.69 -13.14 -33.15
CA ASN A 725 22.71 -12.27 -33.75
C ASN A 725 22.63 -12.25 -35.28
N ALA A 726 22.47 -13.41 -35.93
CA ALA A 726 22.31 -13.52 -37.37
C ALA A 726 21.09 -12.71 -37.88
N ILE A 727 19.93 -12.82 -37.21
CA ILE A 727 18.71 -12.05 -37.53
C ILE A 727 18.88 -10.55 -37.22
N LYS A 728 19.61 -10.23 -36.15
CA LYS A 728 19.83 -8.85 -35.72
C LYS A 728 20.64 -8.05 -36.72
N PHE A 729 21.72 -8.62 -37.25
CA PHE A 729 22.68 -7.96 -38.12
C PHE A 729 22.44 -8.19 -39.63
N THR A 730 21.33 -8.85 -39.97
CA THR A 730 20.84 -8.99 -41.34
C THR A 730 19.58 -8.15 -41.53
N ASP A 731 19.61 -7.19 -42.46
CA ASP A 731 18.45 -6.36 -42.79
C ASP A 731 17.57 -6.97 -43.87
N ARG A 732 18.20 -7.57 -44.88
CA ARG A 732 17.56 -8.21 -46.04
C ARG A 732 18.41 -9.39 -46.45
N GLY A 733 17.78 -10.52 -46.77
CA GLY A 733 18.47 -11.74 -47.15
C GLY A 733 17.96 -12.94 -46.37
N GLU A 734 18.87 -13.87 -46.10
CA GLU A 734 18.57 -15.15 -45.44
C GLU A 734 19.54 -15.46 -44.29
N VAL A 735 19.03 -16.25 -43.35
CA VAL A 735 19.78 -16.88 -42.26
C VAL A 735 19.58 -18.39 -42.39
N GLN A 736 20.67 -19.13 -42.47
CA GLN A 736 20.68 -20.58 -42.62
C GLN A 736 21.31 -21.24 -41.40
N THR A 737 20.64 -22.27 -40.86
CA THR A 737 21.18 -23.10 -39.78
C THR A 737 21.33 -24.55 -40.25
N ASN A 738 22.53 -25.11 -40.24
CA ASN A 738 22.78 -26.48 -40.65
C ASN A 738 23.28 -27.34 -39.47
N LEU A 739 22.71 -28.53 -39.33
CA LEU A 739 23.16 -29.55 -38.39
C LEU A 739 23.77 -30.72 -39.18
N PHE A 740 25.09 -30.89 -39.10
CA PHE A 740 25.80 -31.99 -39.72
C PHE A 740 26.23 -33.01 -38.66
N LEU A 741 25.88 -34.28 -38.91
CA LEU A 741 26.21 -35.42 -38.05
C LEU A 741 27.01 -36.46 -38.86
N PRO A 742 28.35 -36.38 -38.90
CA PRO A 742 29.16 -37.40 -39.55
C PRO A 742 29.03 -38.73 -38.81
N VAL A 743 28.48 -39.75 -39.47
CA VAL A 743 28.40 -41.11 -38.90
C VAL A 743 29.79 -41.75 -38.97
N ILE A 744 30.48 -41.82 -37.82
CA ILE A 744 31.73 -42.59 -37.69
C ILE A 744 31.37 -43.92 -37.02
N ALA A 745 31.54 -45.02 -37.74
CA ALA A 745 31.21 -46.35 -37.23
C ALA A 745 32.16 -46.74 -36.07
N GLY A 746 31.59 -47.04 -34.89
CA GLY A 746 32.30 -47.73 -33.79
C GLY A 746 32.74 -46.88 -32.59
N HIS A 747 32.30 -45.63 -32.44
CA HIS A 747 32.63 -44.80 -31.28
C HIS A 747 31.38 -44.47 -30.44
N ASP A 748 31.54 -44.48 -29.11
CA ASP A 748 30.55 -44.04 -28.10
C ASP A 748 30.29 -42.51 -28.14
N MET A 749 30.97 -41.77 -29.04
CA MET A 749 30.93 -40.32 -29.17
C MET A 749 30.56 -39.94 -30.61
N LEU A 750 29.53 -39.10 -30.76
CA LEU A 750 29.08 -38.54 -32.02
C LEU A 750 29.67 -37.14 -32.21
N PRO A 751 30.42 -36.88 -33.31
CA PRO A 751 30.77 -35.52 -33.69
C PRO A 751 29.52 -34.77 -34.15
N VAL A 752 29.34 -33.55 -33.66
CA VAL A 752 28.22 -32.67 -33.99
C VAL A 752 28.77 -31.35 -34.50
N GLU A 753 28.43 -31.01 -35.74
CA GLU A 753 28.77 -29.71 -36.34
C GLU A 753 27.49 -28.90 -36.55
N LEU A 754 27.41 -27.75 -35.88
CA LEU A 754 26.33 -26.78 -35.99
C LEU A 754 26.87 -25.54 -36.70
N ASP A 755 26.24 -25.16 -37.80
CA ASP A 755 26.65 -24.03 -38.64
C ASP A 755 25.51 -23.02 -38.74
N VAL A 756 25.75 -21.77 -38.35
CA VAL A 756 24.79 -20.66 -38.51
C VAL A 756 25.42 -19.63 -39.44
N ARG A 757 24.75 -19.37 -40.57
CA ARG A 757 25.21 -18.46 -41.62
C ARG A 757 24.19 -17.36 -41.86
N ASP A 758 24.67 -16.14 -42.00
CA ASP A 758 23.89 -14.99 -42.42
C ASP A 758 24.47 -14.30 -43.65
N THR A 759 23.65 -13.45 -44.27
CA THR A 759 23.97 -12.62 -45.44
C THR A 759 24.05 -11.13 -45.06
N GLY A 760 24.27 -10.85 -43.77
CA GLY A 760 24.23 -9.51 -43.19
C GLY A 760 25.48 -8.68 -43.45
N ILE A 761 25.69 -7.68 -42.59
CA ILE A 761 26.75 -6.66 -42.77
C ILE A 761 28.18 -7.19 -42.67
N GLY A 762 28.40 -8.41 -42.18
CA GLY A 762 29.73 -8.96 -41.92
C GLY A 762 30.51 -8.18 -40.85
N ILE A 763 31.74 -8.63 -40.57
CA ILE A 763 32.57 -8.11 -39.47
C ILE A 763 33.99 -7.84 -40.00
N SER A 764 34.57 -6.68 -39.65
CA SER A 764 35.93 -6.32 -40.04
C SER A 764 36.99 -7.24 -39.40
N PRO A 765 38.17 -7.46 -40.03
CA PRO A 765 39.24 -8.28 -39.43
C PRO A 765 39.75 -7.77 -38.08
N ALA A 766 39.73 -6.44 -37.87
CA ALA A 766 40.13 -5.81 -36.62
C ALA A 766 39.14 -6.12 -35.48
N ASP A 767 37.84 -6.12 -35.78
CA ASP A 767 36.80 -6.44 -34.81
C ASP A 767 36.73 -7.95 -34.52
N GLN A 768 36.91 -8.81 -35.53
CA GLN A 768 36.95 -10.27 -35.35
C GLN A 768 37.99 -10.70 -34.31
N ALA A 769 39.15 -10.03 -34.25
CA ALA A 769 40.20 -10.33 -33.29
C ALA A 769 39.83 -9.96 -31.84
N ARG A 770 38.83 -9.08 -31.64
CA ARG A 770 38.47 -8.52 -30.32
C ARG A 770 37.09 -8.97 -29.83
N LEU A 771 36.20 -9.44 -30.70
CA LEU A 771 34.81 -9.82 -30.40
C LEU A 771 34.63 -10.98 -29.41
N PHE A 772 35.69 -11.76 -29.18
CA PHE A 772 35.68 -12.84 -28.19
C PHE A 772 36.18 -12.41 -26.81
N ASN A 773 36.55 -11.14 -26.63
CA ASN A 773 36.78 -10.57 -25.32
C ASN A 773 35.45 -10.06 -24.77
N ALA A 774 35.22 -10.29 -23.48
CA ALA A 774 33.99 -9.84 -22.82
C ALA A 774 33.80 -8.32 -22.99
N PHE A 775 32.56 -7.89 -23.25
CA PHE A 775 32.16 -6.48 -23.36
C PHE A 775 32.74 -5.70 -24.54
N VAL A 776 33.32 -6.38 -25.55
CA VAL A 776 33.76 -5.72 -26.78
C VAL A 776 32.67 -5.78 -27.84
N GLN A 777 32.19 -4.62 -28.27
CA GLN A 777 31.32 -4.45 -29.43
C GLN A 777 32.16 -4.01 -30.65
N ALA A 778 31.72 -4.34 -31.86
CA ALA A 778 32.33 -3.82 -33.09
C ALA A 778 32.08 -2.29 -33.20
N ASP A 779 32.90 -1.56 -33.94
CA ASP A 779 32.72 -0.12 -34.11
C ASP A 779 31.77 0.19 -35.29
N GLY A 780 30.61 0.83 -35.05
CA GLY A 780 29.69 1.25 -36.12
C GLY A 780 28.30 1.76 -35.68
N PRO A 781 27.55 2.44 -36.56
CA PRO A 781 26.26 3.08 -36.23
C PRO A 781 25.14 2.12 -35.82
N ARG A 782 25.28 0.82 -36.08
CA ARG A 782 24.37 -0.26 -35.63
C ARG A 782 24.97 -1.20 -34.57
N ALA A 783 26.22 -0.97 -34.18
CA ALA A 783 26.94 -1.87 -33.30
C ALA A 783 26.63 -1.65 -31.80
N ARG A 784 25.89 -0.59 -31.46
CA ARG A 784 25.44 -0.26 -30.08
C ARG A 784 24.22 -1.03 -29.59
N GLN A 785 23.77 -2.04 -30.33
CA GLN A 785 22.66 -2.88 -29.90
C GLN A 785 23.23 -4.19 -29.36
N GLY A 786 23.22 -4.38 -28.04
CA GLY A 786 23.54 -5.64 -27.35
C GLY A 786 24.81 -5.63 -26.50
N ALA A 787 24.85 -6.41 -25.42
CA ALA A 787 25.88 -6.36 -24.37
C ALA A 787 27.31 -6.80 -24.78
N GLY A 788 27.47 -7.40 -25.96
CA GLY A 788 28.74 -8.03 -26.37
C GLY A 788 29.11 -9.31 -25.61
N LEU A 789 28.17 -9.89 -24.86
CA LEU A 789 28.42 -11.06 -23.99
C LEU A 789 28.04 -12.40 -24.62
N GLY A 790 26.98 -12.44 -25.44
CA GLY A 790 26.41 -13.69 -25.95
C GLY A 790 27.36 -14.58 -26.75
N LEU A 791 28.31 -14.01 -27.50
CA LEU A 791 29.30 -14.78 -28.27
C LEU A 791 30.39 -15.37 -27.38
N VAL A 792 30.81 -14.63 -26.34
CA VAL A 792 31.78 -15.10 -25.34
C VAL A 792 31.18 -16.24 -24.52
N ILE A 793 29.93 -16.10 -24.07
CA ILE A 793 29.19 -17.15 -23.37
C ILE A 793 29.08 -18.40 -24.26
N SER A 794 28.73 -18.22 -25.55
CA SER A 794 28.58 -19.33 -26.48
C SER A 794 29.87 -20.11 -26.70
N ARG A 795 31.01 -19.41 -26.80
CA ARG A 795 32.33 -20.05 -26.91
C ARG A 795 32.68 -20.82 -25.63
N THR A 796 32.53 -20.20 -24.46
CA THR A 796 32.90 -20.85 -23.20
C THR A 796 32.00 -22.05 -22.90
N LEU A 797 30.70 -21.99 -23.20
CA LEU A 797 29.80 -23.14 -23.08
C LEU A 797 30.18 -24.28 -24.04
N ALA A 798 30.55 -23.96 -25.29
CA ALA A 798 31.03 -24.95 -26.24
C ALA A 798 32.34 -25.61 -25.75
N GLU A 799 33.26 -24.84 -25.17
CA GLU A 799 34.51 -25.35 -24.59
C GLU A 799 34.27 -26.24 -23.35
N LEU A 800 33.35 -25.84 -22.45
CA LEU A 800 32.95 -26.66 -21.31
C LEU A 800 32.32 -28.00 -21.74
N MET A 801 31.63 -28.02 -22.88
CA MET A 801 31.09 -29.24 -23.50
C MET A 801 32.14 -30.04 -24.30
N GLY A 802 33.43 -29.67 -24.24
CA GLY A 802 34.51 -30.36 -24.93
C GLY A 802 34.62 -30.06 -26.42
N GLY A 803 34.06 -28.93 -26.87
CA GLY A 803 34.01 -28.51 -28.26
C GLY A 803 34.70 -27.18 -28.56
N THR A 804 34.49 -26.67 -29.78
CA THR A 804 35.08 -25.40 -30.25
C THR A 804 34.07 -24.57 -31.03
N LEU A 805 34.18 -23.23 -30.95
CA LEU A 805 33.42 -22.29 -31.75
C LEU A 805 34.37 -21.49 -32.65
N LYS A 806 34.10 -21.46 -33.96
CA LYS A 806 34.87 -20.72 -34.97
C LYS A 806 33.97 -19.72 -35.69
N LEU A 807 34.49 -18.53 -35.95
CA LEU A 807 33.79 -17.47 -36.67
C LEU A 807 34.57 -17.11 -37.94
N GLN A 808 33.87 -17.01 -39.05
CA GLN A 808 34.37 -16.54 -40.34
C GLN A 808 33.42 -15.45 -40.84
N SER A 809 33.94 -14.25 -41.07
CA SER A 809 33.11 -13.14 -41.54
C SER A 809 33.87 -12.30 -42.55
N VAL A 810 33.15 -11.76 -43.52
CA VAL A 810 33.69 -10.79 -44.48
C VAL A 810 32.73 -9.60 -44.51
N GLU A 811 33.28 -8.42 -44.24
CA GLU A 811 32.52 -7.17 -44.23
C GLU A 811 31.77 -6.96 -45.55
N GLY A 812 30.47 -6.70 -45.45
CA GLY A 812 29.54 -6.53 -46.56
C GLY A 812 29.00 -7.83 -47.19
N VAL A 813 29.43 -9.02 -46.74
CA VAL A 813 29.02 -10.32 -47.32
C VAL A 813 28.21 -11.18 -46.35
N GLY A 814 28.54 -11.12 -45.05
CA GLY A 814 27.83 -11.87 -44.00
C GLY A 814 28.76 -12.64 -43.07
N THR A 815 28.19 -13.30 -42.06
CA THR A 815 28.95 -14.05 -41.05
C THR A 815 28.56 -15.53 -41.05
N ARG A 816 29.55 -16.39 -40.79
CA ARG A 816 29.40 -17.82 -40.58
C ARG A 816 30.00 -18.21 -39.23
N VAL A 817 29.21 -18.86 -38.39
CA VAL A 817 29.65 -19.35 -37.08
C VAL A 817 29.47 -20.86 -37.01
N GLN A 818 30.57 -21.57 -36.76
CA GLN A 818 30.61 -23.02 -36.66
C GLN A 818 30.89 -23.47 -35.23
N VAL A 819 30.07 -24.36 -34.69
CA VAL A 819 30.24 -24.99 -33.39
C VAL A 819 30.45 -26.49 -33.57
N ASN A 820 31.58 -26.99 -33.10
CA ASN A 820 31.95 -28.41 -33.18
C ASN A 820 31.95 -29.01 -31.78
N LEU A 821 31.17 -30.05 -31.55
CA LEU A 821 31.06 -30.76 -30.27
C LEU A 821 31.32 -32.26 -30.46
N GLN A 822 31.80 -32.93 -29.40
CA GLN A 822 31.82 -34.39 -29.33
C GLN A 822 30.90 -34.82 -28.19
N LEU A 823 29.78 -35.45 -28.50
CA LEU A 823 28.74 -35.79 -27.51
C LEU A 823 28.53 -37.31 -27.44
N PRO A 824 28.42 -37.90 -26.25
CA PRO A 824 28.20 -39.34 -26.12
C PRO A 824 26.86 -39.75 -26.75
N THR A 825 26.85 -40.81 -27.56
CA THR A 825 25.60 -41.36 -28.10
C THR A 825 24.79 -42.05 -27.03
N CYS A 826 23.47 -41.90 -27.04
CA CYS A 826 22.60 -42.65 -26.15
C CYS A 826 21.43 -43.28 -26.90
N ALA A 827 20.89 -44.37 -26.36
CA ALA A 827 19.62 -44.89 -26.82
C ALA A 827 18.50 -43.86 -26.52
N PRO A 828 17.44 -43.80 -27.34
CA PRO A 828 16.24 -43.05 -26.98
C PRO A 828 15.75 -43.54 -25.61
N PRO A 829 15.35 -42.63 -24.70
CA PRO A 829 14.77 -43.02 -23.43
C PRO A 829 13.57 -43.94 -23.70
N ALA A 830 13.48 -45.05 -22.95
CA ALA A 830 12.31 -45.90 -23.00
C ALA A 830 11.09 -45.02 -22.78
N ALA A 831 10.13 -45.05 -23.71
CA ALA A 831 8.89 -44.31 -23.56
C ALA A 831 8.32 -44.67 -22.19
N VAL A 832 8.39 -43.72 -21.25
CA VAL A 832 7.60 -43.79 -20.03
C VAL A 832 6.17 -43.97 -20.55
N PRO A 833 5.39 -44.96 -20.08
CA PRO A 833 3.98 -44.97 -20.40
C PRO A 833 3.45 -43.62 -19.91
N GLU A 834 3.23 -42.69 -20.83
CA GLU A 834 2.31 -41.60 -20.61
C GLU A 834 1.02 -42.31 -20.25
N ASP A 835 0.67 -42.33 -18.98
CA ASP A 835 -0.62 -42.81 -18.54
C ASP A 835 -1.65 -41.86 -19.15
N PRO A 836 -2.40 -42.24 -20.20
CA PRO A 836 -3.28 -41.33 -20.93
C PRO A 836 -4.62 -41.14 -20.20
N ALA A 837 -4.65 -41.37 -18.88
CA ALA A 837 -5.82 -41.28 -18.03
C ALA A 837 -5.38 -40.53 -16.75
N GLN A 838 -5.51 -39.21 -16.64
CA GLN A 838 -6.76 -38.51 -16.31
C GLN A 838 -6.57 -36.98 -16.48
N LEU A 839 -6.31 -36.50 -17.69
CA LEU A 839 -6.61 -35.11 -18.04
C LEU A 839 -8.01 -35.08 -18.64
N GLU A 840 -9.00 -35.33 -17.80
CA GLU A 840 -10.36 -34.93 -18.15
C GLU A 840 -10.34 -33.41 -18.36
N ASN A 841 -10.65 -33.02 -19.59
CA ASN A 841 -10.93 -31.64 -19.96
C ASN A 841 -11.98 -31.10 -18.97
N SER A 842 -11.56 -30.25 -18.03
CA SER A 842 -12.53 -29.54 -17.19
C SER A 842 -13.23 -28.50 -18.07
N ASP A 843 -14.52 -28.70 -18.33
CA ASP A 843 -15.42 -27.70 -18.91
C ASP A 843 -15.64 -26.57 -17.88
N GLY A 844 -14.67 -25.67 -17.70
CA GLY A 844 -14.87 -24.50 -16.83
C GLY A 844 -13.61 -23.84 -16.24
N PRO A 845 -13.82 -22.74 -15.49
CA PRO A 845 -12.76 -22.04 -14.78
C PRO A 845 -12.20 -22.89 -13.64
N LEU A 846 -10.88 -23.13 -13.61
CA LEU A 846 -10.18 -23.84 -12.53
C LEU A 846 -10.26 -23.05 -11.21
N ASN A 847 -10.36 -23.76 -10.08
CA ASN A 847 -10.22 -23.23 -8.73
C ASN A 847 -8.75 -23.34 -8.28
N VAL A 848 -8.07 -22.20 -8.23
CA VAL A 848 -6.63 -22.12 -7.94
C VAL A 848 -6.37 -21.52 -6.56
N LEU A 849 -5.60 -22.20 -5.73
CA LEU A 849 -5.10 -21.68 -4.45
C LEU A 849 -3.70 -21.10 -4.65
N ILE A 850 -3.52 -19.79 -4.42
CA ILE A 850 -2.21 -19.13 -4.43
C ILE A 850 -1.71 -18.95 -3.01
N VAL A 851 -0.45 -19.32 -2.77
CA VAL A 851 0.23 -19.18 -1.49
C VAL A 851 1.56 -18.45 -1.68
N ASP A 852 1.66 -17.23 -1.14
CA ASP A 852 2.88 -16.42 -1.17
C ASP A 852 2.84 -15.47 0.05
N ASP A 853 3.98 -15.24 0.69
CA ASP A 853 4.10 -14.38 1.88
C ASP A 853 4.19 -12.89 1.52
N TYR A 854 4.36 -12.57 0.23
CA TYR A 854 4.46 -11.21 -0.25
C TYR A 854 3.16 -10.73 -0.94
N PRO A 855 2.48 -9.69 -0.41
CA PRO A 855 1.18 -9.24 -0.92
C PRO A 855 1.16 -8.83 -2.41
N ALA A 856 2.28 -8.32 -2.94
CA ALA A 856 2.36 -7.93 -4.35
C ALA A 856 2.35 -9.13 -5.30
N ASN A 857 2.95 -10.25 -4.89
CA ASN A 857 2.96 -11.48 -5.69
C ASN A 857 1.57 -12.12 -5.72
N LEU A 858 0.87 -12.13 -4.57
CA LEU A 858 -0.52 -12.57 -4.46
C LEU A 858 -1.42 -11.77 -5.42
N LEU A 859 -1.36 -10.44 -5.37
CA LEU A 859 -2.16 -9.55 -6.22
C LEU A 859 -1.84 -9.74 -7.72
N LEU A 860 -0.56 -9.91 -8.06
CA LEU A 860 -0.13 -10.12 -9.44
C LEU A 860 -0.67 -11.45 -9.99
N LEU A 861 -0.45 -12.56 -9.27
CA LEU A 861 -0.90 -13.88 -9.69
C LEU A 861 -2.43 -13.98 -9.72
N GLU A 862 -3.13 -13.33 -8.79
CA GLU A 862 -4.59 -13.19 -8.79
C GLU A 862 -5.08 -12.52 -10.08
N ARG A 863 -4.53 -11.35 -10.42
CA ARG A 863 -4.89 -10.64 -11.66
C ARG A 863 -4.55 -11.45 -12.91
N GLN A 864 -3.40 -12.12 -12.94
CA GLN A 864 -2.99 -12.95 -14.07
C GLN A 864 -3.94 -14.13 -14.28
N LEU A 865 -4.32 -14.85 -13.21
CA LEU A 865 -5.25 -15.98 -13.29
C LEU A 865 -6.69 -15.56 -13.59
N HIS A 866 -7.15 -14.42 -13.06
CA HIS A 866 -8.45 -13.85 -13.45
C HIS A 866 -8.47 -13.46 -14.93
N THR A 867 -7.37 -12.90 -15.46
CA THR A 867 -7.23 -12.60 -16.89
C THR A 867 -7.29 -13.87 -17.75
N LEU A 868 -6.83 -15.01 -17.22
CA LEU A 868 -6.93 -16.33 -17.85
C LEU A 868 -8.30 -17.00 -17.64
N GLY A 869 -9.22 -16.38 -16.89
CA GLY A 869 -10.57 -16.88 -16.66
C GLY A 869 -10.66 -17.94 -15.57
N HIS A 870 -9.78 -17.95 -14.57
CA HIS A 870 -9.80 -18.89 -13.45
C HIS A 870 -10.30 -18.23 -12.15
N GLN A 871 -10.79 -19.05 -11.22
CA GLN A 871 -11.15 -18.63 -9.87
C GLN A 871 -9.95 -18.77 -8.94
N VAL A 872 -9.75 -17.81 -8.05
CA VAL A 872 -8.53 -17.69 -7.25
C VAL A 872 -8.88 -17.57 -5.78
N SER A 873 -8.18 -18.31 -4.93
CA SER A 873 -8.16 -18.15 -3.47
C SER A 873 -6.75 -17.83 -2.99
N LEU A 874 -6.61 -16.86 -2.09
CA LEU A 874 -5.30 -16.38 -1.62
C LEU A 874 -4.97 -16.86 -0.22
N ALA A 875 -3.72 -17.23 0.02
CA ALA A 875 -3.18 -17.54 1.35
C ALA A 875 -1.82 -16.88 1.55
N GLN A 876 -1.60 -16.30 2.74
CA GLN A 876 -0.38 -15.55 3.06
C GLN A 876 0.76 -16.41 3.62
N ASN A 877 0.49 -17.69 3.93
CA ASN A 877 1.47 -18.65 4.41
C ASN A 877 0.93 -20.08 4.27
N GLY A 878 1.81 -21.08 4.46
CA GLY A 878 1.44 -22.49 4.32
C GLY A 878 0.37 -22.98 5.32
N GLU A 879 0.28 -22.44 6.54
CA GLU A 879 -0.72 -22.89 7.54
C GLU A 879 -2.13 -22.43 7.17
N VAL A 880 -2.28 -21.17 6.71
CA VAL A 880 -3.55 -20.66 6.20
C VAL A 880 -3.94 -21.39 4.92
N ALA A 881 -2.98 -21.69 4.05
CA ALA A 881 -3.22 -22.47 2.84
C ALA A 881 -3.71 -23.89 3.16
N TRP A 882 -3.09 -24.53 4.17
CA TRP A 882 -3.49 -25.84 4.65
C TRP A 882 -4.94 -25.85 5.16
N CYS A 883 -5.33 -24.91 6.03
CA CYS A 883 -6.70 -24.82 6.51
C CYS A 883 -7.71 -24.61 5.36
N ARG A 884 -7.37 -23.76 4.37
CA ARG A 884 -8.24 -23.51 3.21
C ARG A 884 -8.36 -24.74 2.31
N TRP A 885 -7.24 -25.43 2.06
CA TRP A 885 -7.21 -26.66 1.26
C TRP A 885 -7.99 -27.81 1.92
N GLN A 886 -8.07 -27.86 3.26
CA GLN A 886 -8.94 -28.80 3.96
C GLN A 886 -10.43 -28.43 3.86
N ALA A 887 -10.76 -27.14 3.77
CA ALA A 887 -12.12 -26.64 3.76
C ALA A 887 -12.79 -26.66 2.37
N ALA A 888 -12.00 -26.59 1.29
CA ALA A 888 -12.49 -26.51 -0.09
C ALA A 888 -11.65 -27.37 -1.03
N ARG A 889 -12.22 -27.75 -2.18
CA ARG A 889 -11.48 -28.44 -3.24
C ARG A 889 -10.82 -27.45 -4.20
N PHE A 890 -9.55 -27.69 -4.49
CA PHE A 890 -8.76 -26.91 -5.45
C PHE A 890 -8.24 -27.82 -6.56
N ASP A 891 -8.28 -27.32 -7.79
CA ASP A 891 -7.76 -28.02 -8.96
C ASP A 891 -6.24 -27.84 -9.09
N VAL A 892 -5.75 -26.65 -8.71
CA VAL A 892 -4.32 -26.30 -8.73
C VAL A 892 -3.94 -25.54 -7.47
N VAL A 893 -2.80 -25.89 -6.87
CA VAL A 893 -2.14 -25.10 -5.81
C VAL A 893 -0.86 -24.50 -6.37
N ILE A 894 -0.69 -23.18 -6.22
CA ILE A 894 0.51 -22.44 -6.59
C ILE A 894 1.13 -21.92 -5.30
N THR A 895 2.32 -22.38 -4.93
CA THR A 895 2.95 -22.04 -3.65
C THR A 895 4.37 -21.54 -3.84
N ASP A 896 4.77 -20.47 -3.13
CA ASP A 896 6.19 -20.14 -2.96
C ASP A 896 6.88 -21.27 -2.19
N CYS A 897 8.09 -21.65 -2.62
CA CYS A 897 8.91 -22.65 -1.97
C CYS A 897 9.48 -22.15 -0.63
N SER A 898 9.72 -20.84 -0.50
CA SER A 898 10.31 -20.23 0.70
C SER A 898 9.34 -19.26 1.35
N MET A 899 8.67 -19.68 2.43
CA MET A 899 7.73 -18.86 3.19
C MET A 899 7.94 -19.07 4.70
N PRO A 900 7.73 -18.06 5.55
CA PRO A 900 7.78 -18.20 7.00
C PRO A 900 6.61 -19.06 7.54
N VAL A 901 6.77 -19.57 8.77
CA VAL A 901 5.82 -20.44 9.49
C VAL A 901 5.69 -21.84 8.91
N MET A 902 5.28 -21.97 7.66
CA MET A 902 5.25 -23.23 6.91
C MET A 902 5.66 -22.96 5.47
N ASP A 903 6.75 -23.61 5.06
CA ASP A 903 7.29 -23.47 3.70
C ASP A 903 6.48 -24.29 2.68
N GLY A 904 6.66 -24.00 1.38
CA GLY A 904 5.93 -24.67 0.31
C GLY A 904 6.21 -26.16 0.23
N HIS A 905 7.39 -26.62 0.67
CA HIS A 905 7.74 -28.04 0.68
C HIS A 905 7.00 -28.81 1.77
N GLU A 906 6.89 -28.22 2.97
CA GLU A 906 6.14 -28.78 4.09
C GLU A 906 4.64 -28.79 3.80
N LEU A 907 4.10 -27.71 3.23
CA LEU A 907 2.72 -27.67 2.75
C LEU A 907 2.44 -28.79 1.74
N THR A 908 3.34 -28.97 0.77
CA THR A 908 3.22 -30.03 -0.25
C THR A 908 3.23 -31.43 0.39
N ARG A 909 4.16 -31.70 1.32
CA ARG A 909 4.22 -32.99 2.02
C ARG A 909 2.94 -33.28 2.80
N ARG A 910 2.37 -32.27 3.48
CA ARG A 910 1.10 -32.42 4.22
C ARG A 910 -0.08 -32.71 3.29
N ILE A 911 -0.16 -32.01 2.15
CA ILE A 911 -1.18 -32.28 1.12
C ILE A 911 -1.06 -33.71 0.61
N ARG A 912 0.15 -34.16 0.22
CA ARG A 912 0.37 -35.51 -0.30
C ARG A 912 0.06 -36.61 0.72
N GLN A 913 0.43 -36.40 1.99
CA GLN A 913 0.12 -37.35 3.06
C GLN A 913 -1.41 -37.49 3.24
N PHE A 914 -2.13 -36.39 3.24
CA PHE A 914 -3.58 -36.40 3.44
C PHE A 914 -4.35 -36.96 2.23
N GLU A 915 -3.87 -36.71 1.02
CA GLU A 915 -4.38 -37.35 -0.20
C GLU A 915 -4.26 -38.88 -0.10
N ALA A 916 -3.10 -39.37 0.35
CA ALA A 916 -2.86 -40.81 0.53
C ALA A 916 -3.72 -41.41 1.65
N GLU A 917 -3.81 -40.75 2.81
CA GLU A 917 -4.61 -41.21 3.96
C GLU A 917 -6.11 -41.30 3.64
N ARG A 918 -6.62 -40.40 2.79
CA ARG A 918 -8.05 -40.32 2.45
C ARG A 918 -8.40 -40.86 1.06
N SER A 919 -7.43 -41.41 0.33
CA SER A 919 -7.62 -41.89 -1.06
C SER A 919 -8.24 -40.82 -1.96
N LEU A 920 -7.81 -39.57 -1.82
CA LEU A 920 -8.25 -38.46 -2.66
C LEU A 920 -7.46 -38.42 -3.98
N PRO A 921 -8.06 -37.90 -5.07
CA PRO A 921 -7.31 -37.68 -6.31
C PRO A 921 -6.19 -36.66 -6.09
N ARG A 922 -5.07 -36.88 -6.77
CA ARG A 922 -3.86 -36.06 -6.64
C ARG A 922 -4.10 -34.66 -7.20
N CYS A 923 -4.04 -33.63 -6.35
CA CYS A 923 -4.13 -32.22 -6.74
C CYS A 923 -2.81 -31.76 -7.39
N ARG A 924 -2.88 -30.89 -8.41
CA ARG A 924 -1.68 -30.38 -9.10
C ARG A 924 -1.03 -29.25 -8.32
N ILE A 925 0.24 -29.39 -7.96
CA ILE A 925 0.98 -28.41 -7.14
C ILE A 925 2.14 -27.82 -7.95
N LEU A 926 2.12 -26.49 -8.13
CA LEU A 926 3.15 -25.69 -8.78
C LEU A 926 3.97 -24.95 -7.70
N GLY A 927 5.24 -25.30 -7.55
CA GLY A 927 6.18 -24.60 -6.68
C GLY A 927 6.81 -23.41 -7.40
N ILE A 928 6.87 -22.24 -6.75
CA ILE A 928 7.54 -21.04 -7.27
C ILE A 928 8.76 -20.76 -6.40
N THR A 929 9.95 -20.58 -7.00
CA THR A 929 11.16 -20.23 -6.26
C THR A 929 11.90 -19.02 -6.87
N ALA A 930 12.58 -18.26 -6.02
CA ALA A 930 13.49 -17.19 -6.42
C ALA A 930 14.90 -17.72 -6.77
N ASN A 931 15.23 -18.97 -6.40
CA ASN A 931 16.55 -19.56 -6.62
C ASN A 931 16.55 -20.50 -7.84
N ALA A 932 17.26 -20.14 -8.90
CA ALA A 932 17.33 -20.90 -10.15
C ALA A 932 18.29 -22.11 -10.13
N GLN A 933 18.77 -22.53 -8.96
CA GLN A 933 19.67 -23.67 -8.82
C GLN A 933 18.95 -25.01 -9.07
N ALA A 934 19.64 -25.93 -9.77
CA ALA A 934 19.10 -27.24 -10.08
C ALA A 934 18.82 -28.12 -8.83
N GLU A 935 19.56 -27.88 -7.75
CA GLU A 935 19.36 -28.52 -6.44
C GLU A 935 17.99 -28.18 -5.87
N GLU A 936 17.54 -26.92 -6.00
CA GLU A 936 16.25 -26.47 -5.49
C GLU A 936 15.09 -27.05 -6.31
N ARG A 937 15.26 -27.16 -7.63
CA ARG A 937 14.31 -27.87 -8.51
C ARG A 937 14.17 -29.34 -8.10
N THR A 938 15.29 -30.00 -7.84
CA THR A 938 15.32 -31.40 -7.38
C THR A 938 14.59 -31.54 -6.03
N ARG A 939 14.81 -30.59 -5.11
CA ARG A 939 14.15 -30.55 -3.80
C ARG A 939 12.63 -30.33 -3.89
N CYS A 940 12.18 -29.49 -4.82
CA CYS A 940 10.75 -29.25 -5.08
C CYS A 940 10.05 -30.54 -5.54
N LEU A 941 10.62 -31.23 -6.53
CA LEU A 941 10.06 -32.48 -7.03
C LEU A 941 10.10 -33.59 -5.96
N ALA A 942 11.19 -33.70 -5.19
CA ALA A 942 11.30 -34.65 -4.09
C ALA A 942 10.27 -34.41 -2.98
N SER A 943 9.83 -33.16 -2.76
CA SER A 943 8.78 -32.84 -1.79
C SER A 943 7.36 -33.19 -2.24
N GLY A 944 7.19 -33.63 -3.50
CA GLY A 944 5.90 -34.05 -4.06
C GLY A 944 5.20 -33.01 -4.92
N MET A 945 5.88 -31.90 -5.28
CA MET A 945 5.38 -30.91 -6.23
C MET A 945 5.45 -31.46 -7.66
N ASP A 946 4.54 -31.04 -8.53
CA ASP A 946 4.47 -31.57 -9.90
C ASP A 946 5.29 -30.71 -10.88
N VAL A 947 5.43 -29.41 -10.62
CA VAL A 947 6.26 -28.49 -11.43
C VAL A 947 6.93 -27.46 -10.51
N CYS A 948 8.15 -27.04 -10.86
CA CYS A 948 8.87 -25.93 -10.23
C CYS A 948 9.09 -24.80 -11.24
N LEU A 949 8.65 -23.58 -10.90
CA LEU A 949 8.72 -22.37 -11.71
C LEU A 949 9.62 -21.32 -11.04
N PHE A 950 10.24 -20.46 -11.85
CA PHE A 950 11.16 -19.43 -11.37
C PHE A 950 10.55 -18.03 -11.47
N LYS A 951 10.75 -17.19 -10.43
CA LYS A 951 10.36 -15.78 -10.46
C LYS A 951 11.30 -14.99 -11.38
N PRO A 952 10.82 -14.04 -12.22
CA PRO A 952 9.44 -13.58 -12.37
C PRO A 952 8.59 -14.47 -13.30
N ILE A 953 7.31 -14.68 -12.95
CA ILE A 953 6.37 -15.49 -13.73
C ILE A 953 5.45 -14.60 -14.57
N GLY A 954 5.55 -14.75 -15.89
CA GLY A 954 4.66 -14.10 -16.85
C GLY A 954 3.43 -14.94 -17.21
N LEU A 955 2.41 -14.26 -17.76
CA LEU A 955 1.13 -14.85 -18.20
C LEU A 955 1.30 -16.06 -19.15
N ARG A 956 2.27 -16.01 -20.08
CA ARG A 956 2.51 -17.09 -21.05
C ARG A 956 3.01 -18.37 -20.37
N THR A 957 3.94 -18.23 -19.43
CA THR A 957 4.50 -19.33 -18.65
C THR A 957 3.42 -19.95 -17.77
N LEU A 958 2.61 -19.12 -17.11
CA LEU A 958 1.50 -19.59 -16.29
C LEU A 958 0.48 -20.38 -17.11
N LYS A 959 0.08 -19.86 -18.29
CA LYS A 959 -0.84 -20.53 -19.21
C LYS A 959 -0.32 -21.89 -19.72
N ALA A 960 0.99 -22.03 -19.92
CA ALA A 960 1.60 -23.26 -20.42
C ALA A 960 1.61 -24.39 -19.37
N HIS A 961 1.60 -24.06 -18.07
CA HIS A 961 1.71 -25.04 -16.99
C HIS A 961 0.38 -25.35 -16.27
N LEU A 962 -0.67 -24.56 -16.56
CA LEU A 962 -2.04 -24.85 -16.17
C LEU A 962 -2.67 -25.88 -17.14
N PRO A 963 -3.58 -26.74 -16.65
CA PRO A 963 -4.40 -27.59 -17.52
C PRO A 963 -5.07 -26.75 -18.61
N GLN A 964 -5.06 -27.22 -19.86
CA GLN A 964 -5.67 -26.49 -20.97
C GLN A 964 -7.19 -26.43 -20.76
N ALA A 965 -7.68 -25.33 -20.20
CA ALA A 965 -9.08 -24.98 -20.32
C ALA A 965 -9.35 -24.74 -21.81
N ARG A 966 -10.14 -25.63 -22.43
CA ARG A 966 -10.78 -25.29 -23.69
C ARG A 966 -11.58 -24.02 -23.39
N PRO A 967 -11.43 -22.91 -24.15
CA PRO A 967 -12.37 -21.82 -24.01
C PRO A 967 -13.76 -22.45 -24.12
N PRO A 968 -14.72 -22.11 -23.23
CA PRO A 968 -16.04 -22.70 -23.31
C PRO A 968 -16.47 -22.60 -24.76
N ALA A 969 -16.82 -23.75 -25.36
CA ALA A 969 -17.47 -23.74 -26.66
C ALA A 969 -18.55 -22.66 -26.54
N PRO A 970 -18.56 -21.62 -27.40
CA PRO A 970 -19.46 -20.51 -27.22
C PRO A 970 -20.84 -21.14 -27.13
N THR A 971 -21.43 -21.08 -25.93
CA THR A 971 -22.84 -21.35 -25.78
C THR A 971 -23.45 -20.40 -26.78
N ALA A 972 -24.12 -20.97 -27.77
CA ALA A 972 -24.81 -20.23 -28.80
C ALA A 972 -25.94 -19.45 -28.12
N ARG A 973 -25.59 -18.35 -27.45
CA ARG A 973 -26.42 -17.18 -27.36
C ARG A 973 -26.21 -16.51 -28.70
N ALA A 974 -27.12 -16.84 -29.60
CA ALA A 974 -27.25 -16.18 -30.87
C ALA A 974 -27.43 -14.69 -30.57
N GLY A 975 -26.39 -13.89 -30.80
CA GLY A 975 -26.47 -12.43 -30.73
C GLY A 975 -25.29 -11.71 -30.09
N GLY A 976 -24.28 -12.37 -29.51
CA GLY A 976 -22.91 -11.81 -29.34
C GLY A 976 -22.76 -10.43 -28.67
N LEU A 977 -23.79 -9.89 -28.01
CA LEU A 977 -23.81 -8.56 -27.39
C LEU A 977 -23.30 -8.66 -25.95
N ASN A 978 -22.20 -7.97 -25.63
CA ASN A 978 -21.69 -7.87 -24.26
C ASN A 978 -22.13 -6.54 -23.61
N LEU A 979 -23.08 -6.64 -22.68
CA LEU A 979 -23.62 -5.49 -21.93
C LEU A 979 -22.55 -4.79 -21.07
N ASP A 980 -21.54 -5.51 -20.58
CA ASP A 980 -20.51 -4.94 -19.71
C ASP A 980 -19.57 -4.02 -20.50
N GLU A 981 -19.30 -4.31 -21.78
CA GLU A 981 -18.54 -3.41 -22.64
C GLU A 981 -19.32 -2.13 -22.99
N LEU A 982 -20.64 -2.26 -23.19
CA LEU A 982 -21.53 -1.12 -23.41
C LEU A 982 -21.61 -0.21 -22.18
N ARG A 983 -21.70 -0.79 -20.99
CA ARG A 983 -21.63 -0.07 -19.71
C ARG A 983 -20.31 0.64 -19.52
N HIS A 984 -19.20 0.00 -19.90
CA HIS A 984 -17.88 0.64 -19.84
C HIS A 984 -17.75 1.82 -20.81
N LEU A 985 -18.37 1.75 -22.00
CA LEU A 985 -18.40 2.87 -22.96
C LEU A 985 -19.24 4.05 -22.47
N THR A 986 -20.28 3.79 -21.68
CA THR A 986 -21.14 4.81 -21.08
C THR A 986 -20.77 5.15 -19.65
N GLN A 987 -19.60 4.72 -19.16
CA GLN A 987 -19.12 4.95 -17.78
C GLN A 987 -20.13 4.54 -16.69
N ASP A 988 -20.79 3.39 -16.88
CA ASP A 988 -21.84 2.84 -16.01
C ASP A 988 -23.09 3.72 -15.85
N ASP A 989 -23.29 4.74 -16.70
CA ASP A 989 -24.54 5.51 -16.74
C ASP A 989 -25.67 4.66 -17.35
N ALA A 990 -26.61 4.24 -16.50
CA ALA A 990 -27.73 3.39 -16.88
C ALA A 990 -28.71 4.04 -17.87
N GLN A 991 -28.91 5.36 -17.81
CA GLN A 991 -29.80 6.07 -18.74
C GLN A 991 -29.16 6.19 -20.12
N LEU A 992 -27.86 6.53 -20.15
CA LEU A 992 -27.11 6.61 -21.40
C LEU A 992 -26.94 5.23 -22.04
N THR A 993 -26.67 4.18 -21.24
CA THR A 993 -26.63 2.78 -21.70
C THR A 993 -27.94 2.41 -22.39
N ARG A 994 -29.07 2.69 -21.74
CA ARG A 994 -30.40 2.39 -22.28
C ARG A 994 -30.67 3.16 -23.57
N HIS A 995 -30.42 4.47 -23.59
CA HIS A 995 -30.66 5.31 -24.77
C HIS A 995 -29.83 4.84 -25.97
N LEU A 996 -28.56 4.51 -25.74
CA LEU A 996 -27.66 4.02 -26.78
C LEU A 996 -28.11 2.64 -27.29
N LEU A 997 -28.56 1.74 -26.40
CA LEU A 997 -29.10 0.43 -26.80
C LEU A 997 -30.40 0.54 -27.59
N GLU A 998 -31.29 1.49 -27.25
CA GLU A 998 -32.51 1.80 -28.00
C GLU A 998 -32.18 2.31 -29.41
N GLN A 999 -31.24 3.26 -29.54
CA GLN A 999 -30.82 3.78 -30.85
C GLN A 999 -30.15 2.72 -31.73
N LEU A 1000 -29.30 1.88 -31.15
CA LEU A 1000 -28.66 0.77 -31.86
C LEU A 1000 -29.67 -0.28 -32.31
N SER A 1001 -30.66 -0.60 -31.48
CA SER A 1001 -31.73 -1.55 -31.85
C SER A 1001 -32.55 -1.02 -33.03
N ILE A 1002 -32.83 0.27 -33.08
CA ILE A 1002 -33.51 0.90 -34.23
C ILE A 1002 -32.64 0.79 -35.49
N SER A 1003 -31.37 1.19 -35.42
CA SER A 1003 -30.44 1.17 -36.55
C SER A 1003 -30.24 -0.25 -37.11
N VAL A 1004 -30.04 -1.25 -36.24
CA VAL A 1004 -29.87 -2.66 -36.67
C VAL A 1004 -31.17 -3.19 -37.28
N GLY A 1005 -32.34 -2.75 -36.79
CA GLY A 1005 -33.64 -3.08 -37.36
C GLY A 1005 -33.82 -2.53 -38.78
N GLU A 1006 -33.41 -1.28 -39.01
CA GLU A 1006 -33.43 -0.65 -40.34
C GLU A 1006 -32.44 -1.33 -41.30
N ASP A 1007 -31.24 -1.68 -40.83
CA ASP A 1007 -30.23 -2.39 -41.60
C ASP A 1007 -30.70 -3.80 -42.01
N LEU A 1008 -31.35 -4.53 -41.10
CA LEU A 1008 -31.93 -5.84 -41.40
C LEU A 1008 -33.09 -5.73 -42.39
N ALA A 1009 -33.96 -4.73 -42.25
CA ALA A 1009 -35.04 -4.47 -43.20
C ALA A 1009 -34.50 -4.12 -44.60
N ALA A 1010 -33.47 -3.28 -44.67
CA ALA A 1010 -32.78 -2.96 -45.93
C ALA A 1010 -32.14 -4.21 -46.57
N LEU A 1011 -31.57 -5.10 -45.74
CA LEU A 1011 -30.97 -6.35 -46.19
C LEU A 1011 -32.01 -7.37 -46.66
N HIS A 1012 -33.24 -7.36 -46.13
CA HIS A 1012 -34.37 -8.15 -46.63
C HIS A 1012 -34.99 -7.56 -47.92
N ALA A 1013 -35.02 -6.24 -48.06
CA ALA A 1013 -35.63 -5.55 -49.20
C ALA A 1013 -34.81 -5.63 -50.50
N LEU A 1014 -33.51 -5.90 -50.40
CA LEU A 1014 -32.64 -6.15 -51.56
C LEU A 1014 -33.11 -7.44 -52.28
N ALA A 1015 -33.37 -7.39 -53.59
CA ALA A 1015 -33.68 -8.59 -54.37
C ALA A 1015 -32.46 -9.53 -54.49
N ALA A 1016 -32.66 -10.79 -54.92
CA ALA A 1016 -31.56 -11.72 -55.20
C ALA A 1016 -30.64 -11.20 -56.33
N ASP A 1017 -31.22 -10.52 -57.33
CA ASP A 1017 -30.50 -9.91 -58.46
C ASP A 1017 -30.10 -8.43 -58.22
N ALA A 1018 -30.00 -7.99 -56.96
CA ALA A 1018 -29.63 -6.61 -56.67
C ALA A 1018 -28.17 -6.30 -57.07
N PRO A 1019 -27.86 -5.08 -57.54
CA PRO A 1019 -26.51 -4.72 -57.95
C PRO A 1019 -25.51 -4.89 -56.79
N GLU A 1020 -24.40 -5.59 -57.04
CA GLU A 1020 -23.38 -5.96 -56.04
C GLU A 1020 -22.89 -4.77 -55.21
N GLU A 1021 -22.87 -3.58 -55.81
CA GLU A 1021 -22.43 -2.35 -55.17
C GLU A 1021 -23.34 -1.90 -54.02
N ALA A 1022 -24.65 -2.16 -54.11
CA ALA A 1022 -25.62 -1.84 -53.06
C ALA A 1022 -25.49 -2.78 -51.86
N LEU A 1023 -25.26 -4.08 -52.10
CA LEU A 1023 -25.00 -5.06 -51.03
C LEU A 1023 -23.67 -4.76 -50.33
N ARG A 1024 -22.64 -4.36 -51.08
CA ARG A 1024 -21.33 -3.99 -50.54
C ARG A 1024 -21.41 -2.77 -49.63
N ALA A 1025 -22.12 -1.72 -50.08
CA ALA A 1025 -22.31 -0.51 -49.29
C ALA A 1025 -23.05 -0.80 -47.98
N LEU A 1026 -24.08 -1.67 -48.02
CA LEU A 1026 -24.84 -2.05 -46.85
C LEU A 1026 -24.01 -2.92 -45.89
N ALA A 1027 -23.29 -3.92 -46.39
CA ALA A 1027 -22.38 -4.75 -45.58
C ALA A 1027 -21.28 -3.90 -44.91
N HIS A 1028 -20.74 -2.90 -45.61
CA HIS A 1028 -19.72 -2.02 -45.05
C HIS A 1028 -20.27 -1.11 -43.94
N ARG A 1029 -21.50 -0.60 -44.10
CA ARG A 1029 -22.20 0.18 -43.07
C ARG A 1029 -22.47 -0.66 -41.82
N ILE A 1030 -23.03 -1.86 -42.00
CA ILE A 1030 -23.37 -2.79 -40.91
C ILE A 1030 -22.09 -3.21 -40.17
N LYS A 1031 -21.01 -3.49 -40.90
CA LYS A 1031 -19.69 -3.80 -40.33
C LYS A 1031 -19.15 -2.65 -39.47
N GLY A 1032 -19.35 -1.40 -39.89
CA GLY A 1032 -18.96 -0.21 -39.13
C GLY A 1032 -19.67 -0.15 -37.77
N GLY A 1033 -21.00 -0.30 -37.77
CA GLY A 1033 -21.80 -0.35 -36.55
C GLY A 1033 -21.40 -1.51 -35.63
N ALA A 1034 -21.27 -2.71 -36.18
CA ALA A 1034 -20.91 -3.91 -35.42
C ALA A 1034 -19.50 -3.85 -34.82
N LYS A 1035 -18.53 -3.19 -35.47
CA LYS A 1035 -17.19 -2.96 -34.91
C LYS A 1035 -17.21 -2.02 -33.71
N MET A 1036 -18.06 -1.00 -33.74
CA MET A 1036 -18.21 -0.03 -32.64
C MET A 1036 -18.69 -0.72 -31.36
N ILE A 1037 -19.63 -1.67 -31.48
CA ILE A 1037 -20.16 -2.48 -30.37
C ILE A 1037 -19.51 -3.87 -30.22
N ARG A 1038 -18.41 -4.11 -30.94
CA ARG A 1038 -17.57 -5.32 -30.90
C ARG A 1038 -18.29 -6.66 -31.12
N VAL A 1039 -19.39 -6.67 -31.88
CA VAL A 1039 -20.14 -7.90 -32.22
C VAL A 1039 -19.41 -8.66 -33.33
N ARG A 1040 -18.55 -9.59 -32.92
CA ARG A 1040 -17.61 -10.30 -33.83
C ARG A 1040 -18.30 -11.14 -34.91
N THR A 1041 -19.46 -11.74 -34.60
CA THR A 1041 -20.21 -12.59 -35.54
C THR A 1041 -20.70 -11.80 -36.74
N VAL A 1042 -21.34 -10.65 -36.50
CA VAL A 1042 -21.83 -9.75 -37.56
C VAL A 1042 -20.68 -9.18 -38.40
N VAL A 1043 -19.55 -8.85 -37.77
CA VAL A 1043 -18.35 -8.37 -38.49
C VAL A 1043 -17.78 -9.45 -39.41
N GLN A 1044 -17.71 -10.69 -38.94
CA GLN A 1044 -17.23 -11.84 -39.73
C GLN A 1044 -18.15 -12.13 -40.92
N ASP A 1045 -19.48 -12.09 -40.71
CA ASP A 1045 -20.44 -12.31 -41.79
C ASP A 1045 -20.39 -11.20 -42.85
N CYS A 1046 -20.17 -9.93 -42.45
CA CYS A 1046 -19.94 -8.84 -43.38
C CYS A 1046 -18.62 -9.00 -44.16
N GLU A 1047 -17.55 -9.42 -43.50
CA GLU A 1047 -16.25 -9.70 -44.14
C GLU A 1047 -16.33 -10.87 -45.12
N ALA A 1048 -17.16 -11.88 -44.82
CA ALA A 1048 -17.42 -12.99 -45.73
C ALA A 1048 -18.17 -12.54 -47.00
N ILE A 1049 -19.11 -11.60 -46.91
CA ILE A 1049 -19.77 -11.00 -48.08
C ILE A 1049 -18.77 -10.19 -48.91
N GLU A 1050 -17.98 -9.31 -48.26
CA GLU A 1050 -16.96 -8.51 -48.95
C GLU A 1050 -15.92 -9.40 -49.68
N ALA A 1051 -15.49 -10.50 -49.05
CA ALA A 1051 -14.57 -11.46 -49.63
C ALA A 1051 -15.18 -12.26 -50.79
N ALA A 1052 -16.44 -12.68 -50.67
CA ALA A 1052 -17.16 -13.39 -51.74
C ALA A 1052 -17.34 -12.51 -52.98
N GLN A 1053 -17.64 -11.22 -52.80
CA GLN A 1053 -17.72 -10.25 -53.90
C GLN A 1053 -16.36 -9.99 -54.55
N ALA A 1054 -15.29 -9.88 -53.77
CA ALA A 1054 -13.93 -9.72 -54.29
C ALA A 1054 -13.47 -10.93 -55.13
N GLN A 1055 -14.04 -12.11 -54.89
CA GLN A 1055 -13.71 -13.37 -55.57
C GLN A 1055 -14.75 -13.78 -56.63
N GLY A 1056 -15.82 -12.99 -56.84
CA GLY A 1056 -16.90 -13.30 -57.80
C GLY A 1056 -17.73 -14.55 -57.45
N SER A 1057 -17.83 -14.90 -56.17
CA SER A 1057 -18.58 -16.06 -55.68
C SER A 1057 -20.02 -15.70 -55.28
N PRO A 1058 -20.99 -16.64 -55.35
CA PRO A 1058 -22.38 -16.35 -55.01
C PRO A 1058 -22.51 -15.90 -53.55
N THR A 1059 -23.19 -14.76 -53.35
CA THR A 1059 -23.33 -14.12 -52.02
C THR A 1059 -24.56 -14.56 -51.23
N ASP A 1060 -25.38 -15.47 -51.74
CA ASP A 1060 -26.66 -15.85 -51.14
C ASP A 1060 -26.51 -16.47 -49.75
N GLU A 1061 -25.56 -17.39 -49.59
CA GLU A 1061 -25.32 -18.08 -48.31
C GLU A 1061 -24.65 -17.17 -47.25
N PRO A 1062 -23.62 -16.36 -47.57
CA PRO A 1062 -23.13 -15.32 -46.66
C PRO A 1062 -24.21 -14.29 -46.27
N ARG A 1063 -25.09 -13.93 -47.20
CA ARG A 1063 -26.17 -12.97 -46.95
C ARG A 1063 -27.25 -13.52 -46.02
N ALA A 1064 -27.65 -14.78 -46.18
CA ALA A 1064 -28.58 -15.45 -45.27
C ALA A 1064 -28.00 -15.58 -43.85
N ARG A 1065 -26.69 -15.84 -43.73
CA ARG A 1065 -25.99 -15.86 -42.44
C ARG A 1065 -25.98 -14.48 -41.77
N LEU A 1066 -25.68 -13.42 -42.52
CA LEU A 1066 -25.72 -12.05 -41.99
C LEU A 1066 -27.11 -11.66 -41.51
N GLN A 1067 -28.17 -12.01 -42.25
CA GLN A 1067 -29.57 -11.78 -41.83
C GLN A 1067 -29.88 -12.49 -40.51
N ALA A 1068 -29.49 -13.76 -40.37
CA ALA A 1068 -29.68 -14.50 -39.12
C ALA A 1068 -28.89 -13.89 -37.94
N SER A 1069 -27.65 -13.48 -38.17
CA SER A 1069 -26.80 -12.85 -37.15
C SER A 1069 -27.33 -11.48 -36.68
N LEU A 1070 -27.89 -10.68 -37.59
CA LEU A 1070 -28.50 -9.39 -37.26
C LEU A 1070 -29.84 -9.54 -36.53
N GLN A 1071 -30.67 -10.52 -36.93
CA GLN A 1071 -31.91 -10.84 -36.22
C GLN A 1071 -31.62 -11.29 -34.79
N ALA A 1072 -30.61 -12.14 -34.61
CA ALA A 1072 -30.17 -12.59 -33.29
C ALA A 1072 -29.64 -11.43 -32.42
N LEU A 1073 -28.87 -10.51 -33.01
CA LEU A 1073 -28.40 -9.30 -32.32
C LEU A 1073 -29.56 -8.41 -31.86
N LEU A 1074 -30.61 -8.26 -32.67
CA LEU A 1074 -31.81 -7.49 -32.30
C LEU A 1074 -32.56 -8.11 -31.12
N ASP A 1075 -32.67 -9.43 -31.09
CA ASP A 1075 -33.36 -10.13 -30.01
C ASP A 1075 -32.57 -10.04 -28.70
N ASP A 1076 -31.23 -10.12 -28.75
CA ASP A 1076 -30.34 -9.86 -27.61
C ASP A 1076 -30.46 -8.41 -27.09
N MET A 1077 -30.49 -7.41 -27.98
CA MET A 1077 -30.69 -6.01 -27.60
C MET A 1077 -32.06 -5.78 -26.95
N ARG A 1078 -33.12 -6.43 -27.43
CA ARG A 1078 -34.46 -6.35 -26.81
C ARG A 1078 -34.50 -7.02 -25.45
N ALA A 1079 -33.86 -8.18 -25.30
CA ALA A 1079 -33.76 -8.87 -24.01
C ALA A 1079 -33.00 -8.02 -22.99
N ALA A 1080 -31.91 -7.37 -23.41
CA ALA A 1080 -31.15 -6.43 -22.61
C ALA A 1080 -31.97 -5.21 -22.17
N LEU A 1081 -32.74 -4.60 -23.08
CA LEU A 1081 -33.64 -3.48 -22.75
C LEU A 1081 -34.72 -3.89 -21.74
N ASN A 1082 -35.30 -5.09 -21.89
CA ASN A 1082 -36.29 -5.61 -20.95
C ASN A 1082 -35.69 -5.91 -19.57
N ALA A 1083 -34.46 -6.43 -19.51
CA ALA A 1083 -33.75 -6.67 -18.25
C ALA A 1083 -33.45 -5.36 -17.51
N ILE A 1084 -33.04 -4.31 -18.23
CA ILE A 1084 -32.81 -2.98 -17.66
C ILE A 1084 -34.13 -2.33 -17.20
N ALA A 1085 -35.24 -2.56 -17.92
CA ALA A 1085 -36.56 -2.07 -17.52
C ALA A 1085 -37.13 -2.79 -16.29
N ALA A 1086 -36.78 -4.06 -16.07
CA ALA A 1086 -37.21 -4.85 -14.92
C ALA A 1086 -36.36 -4.61 -13.65
N SER A 1087 -35.18 -3.99 -13.78
CA SER A 1087 -34.30 -3.66 -12.64
C SER A 1087 -34.51 -2.25 -12.08
N ASN A 1088 -35.50 -1.50 -12.57
CA ASN A 1088 -35.83 -0.14 -12.14
C ASN A 1088 -37.15 -0.09 -11.39
#